data_AF-A0A9X5R2C4-F1
#
_entry.id   AF-A0A9X5R2C4-F1
#
_cell.length_a   1.000
_cell.length_b   1.000
_cell.length_c   1.000
_cell.angle_alpha   90.00
_cell.angle_beta   90.00
_cell.angle_gamma   90.00
#
_symmetry.space_group_name_H-M   'P 1'
#
loop_
_entity.id
_entity.type
_entity.pdbx_description
1 polymer ?
#
loop_
_entity_poly.entity_id
_entity_poly.type
_entity_poly.pdbx_seq_one_letter_code
_entity_poly.pdbx_strand_id
1 'polypeptide(L)'
;MSSDDPLYPYDAVVVASFGGPHNNDEVMPFLEHVSGGRIPPARLQAVAEHYYRMDGMSPINPATDQLVDALRQAVVQTGSAVPLVLGNRHGAPFLSDVLRRLRDEGARRILMVPTTAFSSYSGCRQYREDAASALAEAGVTDMTIDMLPPFHEAPGFSTANAHAVMNAFSQIPPTPLQATRVVFVTHSIPQGMQDASGNGRPGSDYVTQHMQVASHVADLVHQSFGNMPSWDLAYCSRSGRPSDPWLEPDINDYLRTLPGQGVTSVVICPLGFVTDHMEVVNDLDVEASRTARELGLSVARSATVGTHPSLISDIVTFMRARAAQALGKGQVPGSWPSPCMAGCCLRGDGSPCRPAISGSDELPQESTSMDHDDAPARVRVDHRDDAPSQGGSHAIDGPRASADSGHSSEAAAEPAADPSARGAAGSQADPAPIPVVALAGEAAPAGRKLTDEPAPASGDDSASAASTPSTPARSADHVDEDENDVVVAPARAASGHDLPGRAERLSQEPAGQGAPHEVVTDQPTASDEVPEGSYTEPTDPRDHSVIPAEVNQASLWAMYSVFKVSKPLPASGDRRAAIVSESTAWVDESGVETRGWYDLGGLRADADVLVWWTADTPEALQDAYHRLRGSALGAYLEPVWSSLAVHRPAEFNKRHLPSCFAGVAPRRWAAFYPFVRTKDWYLLDPAERSTMLREHGIAGARSTDVKASTLASFALGDYEWILALEGDDLSRVVDVMKDLRYVEARRYVAIDIPFYTGERVEPQVWADRQQHR
;
A
#
# COMPACT_ATOMS: atom_id res chain seq x y z
N MET A 1 -17.62 22.32 -14.20
CA MET A 1 -16.25 22.16 -13.67
C MET A 1 -15.33 23.20 -14.26
N SER A 2 -14.26 23.58 -13.56
CA SER A 2 -13.24 24.51 -14.08
C SER A 2 -12.40 23.83 -15.15
N SER A 3 -12.06 24.54 -16.22
CA SER A 3 -11.10 24.06 -17.24
C SER A 3 -9.68 23.90 -16.70
N ASP A 4 -9.41 24.49 -15.54
CA ASP A 4 -8.11 24.46 -14.86
C ASP A 4 -7.97 23.26 -13.90
N ASP A 5 -9.02 22.45 -13.75
CA ASP A 5 -8.96 21.23 -12.94
C ASP A 5 -7.95 20.24 -13.54
N PRO A 6 -7.02 19.65 -12.76
CA PRO A 6 -6.05 18.68 -13.24
C PRO A 6 -6.63 17.47 -13.97
N LEU A 7 -7.89 17.13 -13.74
CA LEU A 7 -8.60 16.02 -14.37
C LEU A 7 -9.66 16.47 -15.39
N TYR A 8 -9.75 17.77 -15.71
CA TYR A 8 -10.53 18.23 -16.86
C TYR A 8 -10.02 17.51 -18.14
N PRO A 9 -10.89 16.88 -18.95
CA PRO A 9 -12.32 17.15 -19.13
C PRO A 9 -13.28 16.14 -18.48
N TYR A 10 -12.86 15.43 -17.43
CA TYR A 10 -13.71 14.44 -16.76
C TYR A 10 -14.62 15.06 -15.71
N ASP A 11 -15.89 14.62 -15.70
CA ASP A 11 -16.90 15.01 -14.73
C ASP A 11 -16.87 14.16 -13.46
N ALA A 12 -16.35 12.93 -13.57
CA ALA A 12 -16.12 12.04 -12.45
C ALA A 12 -15.09 10.95 -12.81
N VAL A 13 -14.46 10.38 -11.78
CA VAL A 13 -13.67 9.17 -11.85
C VAL A 13 -14.45 8.03 -11.20
N VAL A 14 -14.56 6.89 -11.89
CA VAL A 14 -15.15 5.66 -11.35
C VAL A 14 -14.07 4.60 -11.22
N VAL A 15 -13.77 4.19 -10.00
CA VAL A 15 -12.99 2.99 -9.75
C VAL A 15 -13.89 1.79 -10.00
N ALA A 16 -13.59 1.03 -11.05
CA ALA A 16 -14.35 -0.15 -11.44
C ALA A 16 -13.71 -1.39 -10.82
N SER A 17 -14.43 -2.03 -9.91
CA SER A 17 -13.96 -3.25 -9.21
C SER A 17 -14.93 -4.41 -9.38
N PHE A 18 -14.55 -5.59 -8.88
CA PHE A 18 -15.36 -6.80 -8.94
C PHE A 18 -16.57 -6.71 -7.99
N GLY A 19 -16.32 -6.25 -6.75
CA GLY A 19 -17.30 -6.23 -5.66
C GLY A 19 -17.56 -7.61 -5.04
N GLY A 20 -18.21 -7.66 -3.89
CA GLY A 20 -18.56 -8.91 -3.22
C GLY A 20 -19.74 -8.75 -2.25
N PRO A 21 -20.26 -9.87 -1.71
CA PRO A 21 -21.32 -9.83 -0.70
C PRO A 21 -20.85 -9.13 0.58
N HIS A 22 -21.74 -8.38 1.24
CA HIS A 22 -21.45 -7.69 2.51
C HIS A 22 -21.90 -8.48 3.74
N ASN A 23 -22.74 -9.49 3.55
CA ASN A 23 -23.35 -10.29 4.60
C ASN A 23 -23.79 -11.65 4.04
N ASN A 24 -24.18 -12.57 4.93
CA ASN A 24 -24.60 -13.92 4.56
C ASN A 24 -25.78 -13.96 3.57
N ASP A 25 -26.72 -13.01 3.66
CA ASP A 25 -27.91 -12.99 2.79
C ASP A 25 -27.56 -12.63 1.33
N GLU A 26 -26.45 -11.94 1.11
CA GLU A 26 -25.96 -11.54 -0.22
C GLU A 26 -25.12 -12.63 -0.91
N VAL A 27 -24.61 -13.64 -0.18
CA VAL A 27 -23.64 -14.63 -0.71
C VAL A 27 -24.20 -15.42 -1.89
N MET A 28 -25.35 -16.08 -1.71
CA MET A 28 -25.94 -16.90 -2.77
C MET A 28 -26.40 -16.06 -3.98
N PRO A 29 -27.13 -14.93 -3.80
CA PRO A 29 -27.45 -14.04 -4.91
C PRO A 29 -26.22 -13.56 -5.70
N PHE A 30 -25.13 -13.22 -5.00
CA PHE A 30 -23.87 -12.84 -5.62
C PHE A 30 -23.28 -13.97 -6.47
N LEU A 31 -23.18 -15.19 -5.93
CA LEU A 31 -22.60 -16.34 -6.63
C LEU A 31 -23.45 -16.76 -7.84
N GLU A 32 -24.78 -16.69 -7.74
CA GLU A 32 -25.69 -16.93 -8.85
C GLU A 32 -25.51 -15.88 -9.96
N HIS A 33 -25.38 -14.60 -9.58
CA HIS A 33 -25.11 -13.51 -10.50
C HIS A 33 -23.76 -13.68 -11.22
N VAL A 34 -22.67 -13.90 -10.49
CA VAL A 34 -21.32 -14.08 -11.04
C VAL A 34 -21.25 -15.29 -11.97
N SER A 35 -21.90 -16.40 -11.61
CA SER A 35 -21.87 -17.63 -12.41
C SER A 35 -22.72 -17.55 -13.69
N GLY A 36 -23.65 -16.58 -13.77
CA GLY A 36 -24.62 -16.50 -14.84
C GLY A 36 -25.44 -17.79 -15.01
N GLY A 37 -25.67 -18.52 -13.90
CA GLY A 37 -26.41 -19.79 -13.86
C GLY A 37 -25.68 -21.00 -14.46
N ARG A 38 -24.38 -20.88 -14.79
CA ARG A 38 -23.62 -21.96 -15.45
C ARG A 38 -23.05 -23.02 -14.49
N ILE A 39 -23.02 -22.71 -13.20
CA ILE A 39 -22.41 -23.57 -12.17
C ILE A 39 -23.53 -24.33 -11.44
N PRO A 40 -23.44 -25.66 -11.27
CA PRO A 40 -24.44 -26.44 -10.53
C PRO A 40 -24.63 -25.94 -9.09
N PRO A 41 -25.87 -25.95 -8.54
CA PRO A 41 -26.14 -25.43 -7.20
C PRO A 41 -25.26 -26.02 -6.08
N ALA A 42 -24.97 -27.32 -6.14
CA ALA A 42 -24.09 -27.97 -5.17
C ALA A 42 -22.66 -27.40 -5.18
N ARG A 43 -22.15 -27.00 -6.35
CA ARG A 43 -20.82 -26.36 -6.48
C ARG A 43 -20.86 -24.91 -6.01
N LEU A 44 -21.97 -24.19 -6.24
CA LEU A 44 -22.15 -22.85 -5.66
C LEU A 44 -22.19 -22.90 -4.14
N GLN A 45 -22.90 -23.89 -3.56
CA GLN A 45 -22.95 -24.08 -2.11
C GLN A 45 -21.56 -24.34 -1.51
N ALA A 46 -20.75 -25.18 -2.16
CA ALA A 46 -19.38 -25.43 -1.73
C ALA A 46 -18.52 -24.14 -1.76
N VAL A 47 -18.70 -23.29 -2.79
CA VAL A 47 -18.01 -21.99 -2.86
C VAL A 47 -18.52 -21.02 -1.78
N ALA A 48 -19.83 -21.04 -1.50
CA ALA A 48 -20.45 -20.20 -0.46
C ALA A 48 -19.88 -20.47 0.94
N GLU A 49 -19.43 -21.69 1.23
CA GLU A 49 -18.78 -22.03 2.51
C GLU A 49 -17.51 -21.22 2.78
N HIS A 50 -16.81 -20.72 1.75
CA HIS A 50 -15.67 -19.82 1.95
C HIS A 50 -16.13 -18.45 2.46
N TYR A 51 -17.24 -17.92 1.94
CA TYR A 51 -17.83 -16.66 2.40
C TYR A 51 -18.45 -16.78 3.79
N TYR A 52 -19.18 -17.85 4.08
CA TYR A 52 -19.80 -18.05 5.40
C TYR A 52 -18.78 -18.17 6.54
N ARG A 53 -17.57 -18.66 6.26
CA ARG A 53 -16.45 -18.64 7.23
C ARG A 53 -15.97 -17.23 7.59
N MET A 54 -16.36 -16.21 6.80
CA MET A 54 -16.08 -14.80 7.01
C MET A 54 -17.36 -14.00 7.26
N ASP A 55 -18.38 -14.63 7.86
CA ASP A 55 -19.70 -14.03 8.14
C ASP A 55 -20.39 -13.44 6.90
N GLY A 56 -20.09 -14.01 5.73
CA GLY A 56 -20.65 -13.63 4.44
C GLY A 56 -20.05 -12.36 3.85
N MET A 57 -19.15 -11.67 4.55
CA MET A 57 -18.51 -10.46 4.06
C MET A 57 -17.28 -10.81 3.20
N SER A 58 -17.26 -10.31 1.96
CA SER A 58 -16.12 -10.45 1.07
C SER A 58 -14.97 -9.52 1.48
N PRO A 59 -13.72 -10.01 1.57
CA PRO A 59 -12.57 -9.17 1.91
C PRO A 59 -12.28 -8.09 0.87
N ILE A 60 -12.79 -8.23 -0.36
CA ILE A 60 -12.59 -7.23 -1.43
C ILE A 60 -13.25 -5.88 -1.12
N ASN A 61 -14.36 -5.89 -0.36
CA ASN A 61 -15.14 -4.68 -0.10
C ASN A 61 -14.33 -3.67 0.73
N PRO A 62 -13.89 -3.98 1.97
CA PRO A 62 -13.08 -3.05 2.75
C PRO A 62 -11.73 -2.72 2.09
N ALA A 63 -11.13 -3.65 1.33
CA ALA A 63 -9.88 -3.40 0.64
C ALA A 63 -10.04 -2.41 -0.53
N THR A 64 -11.15 -2.50 -1.26
CA THR A 64 -11.47 -1.57 -2.35
C THR A 64 -11.89 -0.21 -1.81
N ASP A 65 -12.62 -0.15 -0.70
CA ASP A 65 -12.95 1.12 -0.02
C ASP A 65 -11.67 1.88 0.37
N GLN A 66 -10.69 1.18 0.95
CA GLN A 66 -9.38 1.76 1.28
C GLN A 66 -8.64 2.26 0.03
N LEU A 67 -8.65 1.49 -1.07
CA LEU A 67 -8.05 1.90 -2.34
C LEU A 67 -8.71 3.17 -2.90
N VAL A 68 -10.04 3.21 -2.89
CA VAL A 68 -10.84 4.35 -3.35
C VAL A 68 -10.56 5.59 -2.51
N ASP A 69 -10.50 5.44 -1.19
CA ASP A 69 -10.21 6.56 -0.28
C ASP A 69 -8.79 7.10 -0.47
N ALA A 70 -7.79 6.22 -0.62
CA ALA A 70 -6.41 6.62 -0.91
C ALA A 70 -6.28 7.36 -2.25
N LEU A 71 -6.93 6.85 -3.31
CA LEU A 71 -6.97 7.52 -4.61
C LEU A 71 -7.69 8.87 -4.52
N ARG A 72 -8.82 8.95 -3.81
CA ARG A 72 -9.57 10.19 -3.62
C ARG A 72 -8.71 11.24 -2.92
N GLN A 73 -8.04 10.88 -1.84
CA GLN A 73 -7.13 11.78 -1.13
C GLN A 73 -5.99 12.27 -2.04
N ALA A 74 -5.37 11.37 -2.79
CA ALA A 74 -4.29 11.73 -3.70
C ALA A 74 -4.77 12.63 -4.85
N VAL A 75 -5.96 12.41 -5.41
CA VAL A 75 -6.57 13.30 -6.41
C VAL A 75 -6.82 14.69 -5.83
N VAL A 76 -7.38 14.78 -4.62
CA VAL A 76 -7.61 16.07 -3.94
C VAL A 76 -6.30 16.82 -3.70
N GLN A 77 -5.23 16.12 -3.33
CA GLN A 77 -3.90 16.73 -3.14
C GLN A 77 -3.32 17.34 -4.44
N THR A 78 -3.77 16.89 -5.62
CA THR A 78 -3.40 17.54 -6.89
C THR A 78 -4.14 18.86 -7.15
N GLY A 79 -5.13 19.20 -6.33
CA GLY A 79 -6.02 20.34 -6.52
C GLY A 79 -7.25 20.04 -7.39
N SER A 80 -7.51 18.77 -7.71
CA SER A 80 -8.71 18.38 -8.47
C SER A 80 -9.94 18.27 -7.57
N ALA A 81 -11.07 18.78 -8.07
CA ALA A 81 -12.38 18.67 -7.45
C ALA A 81 -13.25 17.60 -8.12
N VAL A 82 -12.70 16.83 -9.08
CA VAL A 82 -13.43 15.76 -9.76
C VAL A 82 -13.78 14.65 -8.75
N PRO A 83 -15.07 14.29 -8.60
CA PRO A 83 -15.47 13.26 -7.66
C PRO A 83 -14.94 11.89 -8.09
N LEU A 84 -14.42 11.13 -7.12
CA LEU A 84 -13.95 9.76 -7.30
C LEU A 84 -14.80 8.79 -6.49
N VAL A 85 -15.47 7.88 -7.19
CA VAL A 85 -16.47 6.95 -6.64
C VAL A 85 -16.21 5.50 -7.04
N LEU A 86 -16.74 4.55 -6.27
CA LEU A 86 -16.70 3.12 -6.56
C LEU A 86 -17.89 2.72 -7.44
N GLY A 87 -17.66 1.84 -8.41
CA GLY A 87 -18.69 1.11 -9.14
C GLY A 87 -18.28 -0.36 -9.34
N ASN A 88 -19.07 -1.28 -8.80
CA ASN A 88 -18.77 -2.70 -8.79
C ASN A 88 -19.49 -3.45 -9.91
N ARG A 89 -18.87 -4.53 -10.39
CA ARG A 89 -19.43 -5.40 -11.44
C ARG A 89 -20.49 -6.36 -10.91
N HIS A 90 -20.30 -6.89 -9.71
CA HIS A 90 -21.10 -8.00 -9.20
C HIS A 90 -21.70 -7.78 -7.80
N GLY A 91 -21.38 -6.67 -7.14
CA GLY A 91 -21.95 -6.30 -5.84
C GLY A 91 -22.33 -4.82 -5.80
N ALA A 92 -23.04 -4.40 -4.75
CA ALA A 92 -23.33 -2.99 -4.54
C ALA A 92 -22.04 -2.19 -4.18
N PRO A 93 -21.93 -0.90 -4.53
CA PRO A 93 -22.80 -0.19 -5.46
C PRO A 93 -22.54 -0.66 -6.91
N PHE A 94 -23.59 -1.10 -7.61
CA PHE A 94 -23.45 -1.60 -8.98
C PHE A 94 -23.05 -0.49 -9.95
N LEU A 95 -22.17 -0.80 -10.90
CA LEU A 95 -21.68 0.16 -11.90
C LEU A 95 -22.83 0.84 -12.66
N SER A 96 -23.89 0.11 -13.02
CA SER A 96 -25.06 0.66 -13.71
C SER A 96 -25.82 1.69 -12.87
N ASP A 97 -25.95 1.47 -11.56
CA ASP A 97 -26.58 2.43 -10.64
C ASP A 97 -25.73 3.68 -10.45
N VAL A 98 -24.41 3.50 -10.33
CA VAL A 98 -23.45 4.61 -10.21
C VAL A 98 -23.45 5.48 -11.46
N LEU A 99 -23.41 4.88 -12.65
CA LEU A 99 -23.44 5.63 -13.91
C LEU A 99 -24.76 6.36 -14.11
N ARG A 100 -25.90 5.76 -13.75
CA ARG A 100 -27.21 6.42 -13.77
C ARG A 100 -27.22 7.65 -12.87
N ARG A 101 -26.78 7.49 -11.62
CA ARG A 101 -26.69 8.59 -10.64
C ARG A 101 -25.80 9.73 -11.15
N LEU A 102 -24.58 9.42 -11.60
CA LEU A 102 -23.65 10.44 -12.11
C LEU A 102 -24.22 11.18 -13.31
N ARG A 103 -24.91 10.49 -14.22
CA ARG A 103 -25.59 11.12 -15.35
C ARG A 103 -26.65 12.11 -14.90
N ASP A 104 -27.49 11.71 -13.93
CA ASP A 104 -28.56 12.53 -13.37
C ASP A 104 -28.00 13.75 -12.61
N GLU A 105 -26.81 13.63 -12.04
CA GLU A 105 -26.02 14.73 -11.45
C GLU A 105 -25.33 15.64 -12.49
N GLY A 106 -25.44 15.31 -13.78
CA GLY A 106 -24.95 16.13 -14.88
C GLY A 106 -23.63 15.68 -15.50
N ALA A 107 -23.04 14.56 -15.04
CA ALA A 107 -21.82 14.03 -15.64
C ALA A 107 -22.05 13.53 -17.08
N ARG A 108 -21.11 13.80 -17.97
CA ARG A 108 -21.14 13.43 -19.40
C ARG A 108 -19.86 12.74 -19.85
N ARG A 109 -18.71 12.99 -19.22
CA ARG A 109 -17.47 12.27 -19.49
C ARG A 109 -16.90 11.67 -18.20
N ILE A 110 -16.77 10.35 -18.18
CA ILE A 110 -16.26 9.59 -17.02
C ILE A 110 -14.89 9.03 -17.35
N LEU A 111 -13.98 9.06 -16.37
CA LEU A 111 -12.76 8.27 -16.41
C LEU A 111 -12.92 7.03 -15.54
N MET A 112 -12.79 5.86 -16.14
CA MET A 112 -12.85 4.57 -15.45
C MET A 112 -11.45 4.05 -15.11
N VAL A 113 -11.27 3.64 -13.87
CA VAL A 113 -10.02 3.08 -13.32
C VAL A 113 -10.29 1.63 -12.89
N PRO A 114 -9.92 0.63 -13.71
CA PRO A 114 -10.15 -0.76 -13.35
C PRO A 114 -9.18 -1.21 -12.25
N THR A 115 -9.64 -2.04 -11.30
CA THR A 115 -8.78 -2.61 -10.23
C THR A 115 -7.95 -3.81 -10.71
N THR A 116 -7.31 -3.69 -11.86
CA THR A 116 -6.49 -4.73 -12.50
C THR A 116 -5.37 -4.07 -13.31
N ALA A 117 -4.14 -4.54 -13.10
CA ALA A 117 -2.95 -3.96 -13.73
C ALA A 117 -2.66 -4.54 -15.13
N PHE A 118 -3.26 -5.68 -15.46
CA PHE A 118 -2.84 -6.53 -16.58
C PHE A 118 -3.88 -6.58 -17.70
N SER A 119 -3.40 -6.74 -18.92
CA SER A 119 -4.23 -6.90 -20.10
C SER A 119 -4.57 -8.37 -20.34
N SER A 120 -5.86 -8.70 -20.22
CA SER A 120 -6.48 -9.96 -20.67
C SER A 120 -7.96 -9.74 -20.93
N TYR A 121 -8.70 -10.77 -21.33
CA TYR A 121 -10.16 -10.63 -21.43
C TYR A 121 -10.78 -10.21 -20.08
N SER A 122 -10.61 -11.03 -19.04
CA SER A 122 -11.19 -10.78 -17.72
C SER A 122 -10.61 -9.54 -17.02
N GLY A 123 -9.34 -9.21 -17.29
CA GLY A 123 -8.62 -8.09 -16.68
C GLY A 123 -8.67 -6.77 -17.46
N CYS A 124 -9.25 -6.71 -18.66
CA CYS A 124 -9.27 -5.48 -19.46
C CYS A 124 -10.53 -5.37 -20.33
N ARG A 125 -10.69 -6.27 -21.31
CA ARG A 125 -11.81 -6.21 -22.27
C ARG A 125 -13.16 -6.31 -21.56
N GLN A 126 -13.29 -7.22 -20.60
CA GLN A 126 -14.55 -7.46 -19.91
C GLN A 126 -15.01 -6.24 -19.09
N TYR A 127 -14.10 -5.47 -18.48
CA TYR A 127 -14.47 -4.20 -17.83
C TYR A 127 -15.07 -3.19 -18.82
N ARG A 128 -14.56 -3.15 -20.06
CA ARG A 128 -15.09 -2.30 -21.12
C ARG A 128 -16.45 -2.80 -21.64
N GLU A 129 -16.64 -4.11 -21.70
CA GLU A 129 -17.92 -4.74 -22.08
C GLU A 129 -18.99 -4.55 -21.00
N ASP A 130 -18.61 -4.68 -19.73
CA ASP A 130 -19.48 -4.50 -18.58
C ASP A 130 -19.90 -3.03 -18.44
N ALA A 131 -19.00 -2.08 -18.69
CA ALA A 131 -19.36 -0.66 -18.73
C ALA A 131 -20.29 -0.30 -19.91
N ALA A 132 -20.09 -0.91 -21.09
CA ALA A 132 -21.02 -0.76 -22.21
C ALA A 132 -22.42 -1.32 -21.88
N SER A 133 -22.46 -2.49 -21.24
CA SER A 133 -23.71 -3.13 -20.78
C SER A 133 -24.39 -2.28 -19.70
N ALA A 134 -23.61 -1.75 -18.74
CA ALA A 134 -24.11 -0.90 -17.68
C ALA A 134 -24.72 0.42 -18.20
N LEU A 135 -24.15 1.04 -19.25
CA LEU A 135 -24.75 2.19 -19.93
C LEU A 135 -26.10 1.83 -20.57
N ALA A 136 -26.16 0.68 -21.26
CA ALA A 136 -27.38 0.19 -21.89
C ALA A 136 -28.48 -0.11 -20.86
N GLU A 137 -28.14 -0.81 -19.77
CA GLU A 137 -29.04 -1.10 -18.63
C GLU A 137 -29.49 0.16 -17.89
N ALA A 138 -28.61 1.17 -17.79
CA ALA A 138 -28.95 2.47 -17.21
C ALA A 138 -29.79 3.36 -18.15
N GLY A 139 -29.94 2.98 -19.43
CA GLY A 139 -30.60 3.79 -20.46
C GLY A 139 -29.85 5.09 -20.77
N VAL A 140 -28.52 5.11 -20.59
CA VAL A 140 -27.67 6.28 -20.77
C VAL A 140 -27.00 6.22 -22.15
N THR A 141 -27.28 7.23 -22.99
CA THR A 141 -26.76 7.31 -24.37
C THR A 141 -25.90 8.55 -24.62
N ASP A 142 -25.92 9.53 -23.71
CA ASP A 142 -25.22 10.81 -23.82
C ASP A 142 -23.96 10.90 -22.94
N MET A 143 -23.41 9.75 -22.51
CA MET A 143 -22.21 9.66 -21.68
C MET A 143 -21.06 8.97 -22.41
N THR A 144 -19.87 9.57 -22.35
CA THR A 144 -18.62 8.96 -22.80
C THR A 144 -17.85 8.43 -21.60
N ILE A 145 -17.38 7.18 -21.68
CA ILE A 145 -16.50 6.60 -20.68
C ILE A 145 -15.15 6.30 -21.33
N ASP A 146 -14.10 6.95 -20.83
CA ASP A 146 -12.71 6.58 -21.10
C ASP A 146 -12.22 5.62 -20.02
N MET A 147 -11.26 4.76 -20.35
CA MET A 147 -10.64 3.87 -19.37
C MET A 147 -9.13 4.11 -19.31
N LEU A 148 -8.54 3.99 -18.12
CA LEU A 148 -7.09 3.90 -17.99
C LEU A 148 -6.55 2.64 -18.69
N PRO A 149 -5.37 2.71 -19.33
CA PRO A 149 -4.71 1.52 -19.86
C PRO A 149 -4.22 0.61 -18.72
N PRO A 150 -3.83 -0.63 -19.02
CA PRO A 150 -3.08 -1.49 -18.10
C PRO A 150 -1.87 -0.74 -17.53
N PHE A 151 -1.61 -0.91 -16.23
CA PHE A 151 -0.58 -0.18 -15.49
C PHE A 151 0.47 -1.09 -14.82
N HIS A 152 0.58 -2.35 -15.24
CA HIS A 152 1.62 -3.27 -14.73
C HIS A 152 3.06 -2.78 -15.00
N GLU A 153 3.27 -1.94 -16.02
CA GLU A 153 4.57 -1.31 -16.32
C GLU A 153 4.89 -0.14 -15.38
N ALA A 154 3.95 0.28 -14.53
CA ALA A 154 4.13 1.42 -13.65
C ALA A 154 5.20 1.12 -12.58
N PRO A 155 6.25 1.94 -12.42
CA PRO A 155 7.35 1.65 -11.50
C PRO A 155 6.91 1.45 -10.04
N GLY A 156 5.90 2.20 -9.61
CA GLY A 156 5.28 2.10 -8.30
C GLY A 156 4.54 0.79 -8.06
N PHE A 157 4.05 0.12 -9.10
CA PHE A 157 3.45 -1.22 -8.99
C PHE A 157 4.50 -2.29 -8.67
N SER A 158 5.64 -2.28 -9.38
CA SER A 158 6.78 -3.16 -9.05
C SER A 158 7.41 -2.82 -7.69
N THR A 159 7.52 -1.53 -7.36
CA THR A 159 8.04 -1.07 -6.05
C THR A 159 7.17 -1.57 -4.90
N ALA A 160 5.84 -1.45 -5.02
CA ALA A 160 4.90 -1.91 -4.01
C ALA A 160 5.01 -3.43 -3.77
N ASN A 161 5.05 -4.21 -4.85
CA ASN A 161 5.23 -5.66 -4.76
C ASN A 161 6.59 -6.02 -4.15
N ALA A 162 7.67 -5.32 -4.54
CA ALA A 162 8.99 -5.55 -3.98
C ALA A 162 8.98 -5.32 -2.46
N HIS A 163 8.48 -4.17 -1.98
CA HIS A 163 8.36 -3.93 -0.54
C HIS A 163 7.54 -5.01 0.18
N ALA A 164 6.45 -5.49 -0.42
CA ALA A 164 5.65 -6.57 0.15
C ALA A 164 6.43 -7.89 0.25
N VAL A 165 7.18 -8.27 -0.79
CA VAL A 165 8.04 -9.47 -0.80
C VAL A 165 9.15 -9.33 0.24
N MET A 166 9.80 -8.17 0.31
CA MET A 166 10.86 -7.89 1.29
C MET A 166 10.35 -8.04 2.72
N ASN A 167 9.15 -7.52 3.01
CA ASN A 167 8.51 -7.67 4.30
C ASN A 167 8.16 -9.13 4.61
N ALA A 168 7.71 -9.90 3.62
CA ALA A 168 7.37 -11.32 3.80
C ALA A 168 8.57 -12.19 4.18
N PHE A 169 9.79 -11.86 3.73
CA PHE A 169 10.98 -12.59 4.16
C PHE A 169 11.21 -12.53 5.68
N SER A 170 10.77 -11.47 6.36
CA SER A 170 10.89 -11.37 7.82
C SER A 170 9.97 -12.32 8.59
N GLN A 171 9.01 -12.94 7.90
CA GLN A 171 8.00 -13.83 8.48
C GLN A 171 8.38 -15.32 8.37
N ILE A 172 9.44 -15.64 7.61
CA ILE A 172 10.00 -16.99 7.53
C ILE A 172 11.33 -17.07 8.33
N PRO A 173 11.70 -18.24 8.86
CA PRO A 173 12.97 -18.39 9.58
C PRO A 173 14.16 -18.13 8.64
N PRO A 174 15.31 -17.67 9.17
CA PRO A 174 16.53 -17.50 8.39
C PRO A 174 16.89 -18.78 7.63
N THR A 175 16.80 -18.72 6.31
CA THR A 175 16.98 -19.88 5.43
C THR A 175 18.01 -19.53 4.35
N PRO A 176 18.94 -20.43 3.99
CA PRO A 176 19.86 -20.18 2.90
C PRO A 176 19.13 -19.83 1.60
N LEU A 177 19.74 -18.98 0.77
CA LEU A 177 19.15 -18.50 -0.48
C LEU A 177 18.68 -19.64 -1.39
N GLN A 178 19.52 -20.68 -1.54
CA GLN A 178 19.26 -21.85 -2.36
C GLN A 178 18.14 -22.76 -1.83
N ALA A 179 17.80 -22.63 -0.55
CA ALA A 179 16.71 -23.36 0.10
C ALA A 179 15.44 -22.50 0.26
N THR A 180 15.45 -21.29 -0.30
CA THR A 180 14.31 -20.37 -0.31
C THR A 180 13.78 -20.22 -1.73
N ARG A 181 12.45 -20.17 -1.90
CA ARG A 181 11.79 -19.93 -3.18
C ARG A 181 10.81 -18.76 -3.04
N VAL A 182 10.81 -17.85 -4.01
CA VAL A 182 9.69 -16.90 -4.17
C VAL A 182 8.77 -17.44 -5.25
N VAL A 183 7.47 -17.53 -4.97
CA VAL A 183 6.47 -17.95 -5.96
C VAL A 183 5.56 -16.78 -6.21
N PHE A 184 5.72 -16.15 -7.38
CA PHE A 184 4.77 -15.17 -7.85
C PHE A 184 3.51 -15.90 -8.31
N VAL A 185 2.35 -15.41 -7.89
CA VAL A 185 1.06 -16.04 -8.14
C VAL A 185 0.10 -15.06 -8.79
N THR A 186 -0.61 -15.56 -9.80
CA THR A 186 -1.70 -14.85 -10.48
C THR A 186 -2.85 -15.82 -10.77
N HIS A 187 -3.99 -15.29 -11.19
CA HIS A 187 -5.14 -16.12 -11.56
C HIS A 187 -4.83 -16.91 -12.85
N SER A 188 -5.14 -18.21 -12.87
CA SER A 188 -5.02 -19.01 -14.10
C SER A 188 -6.08 -18.58 -15.11
N ILE A 189 -5.75 -18.49 -16.40
CA ILE A 189 -6.74 -18.24 -17.46
C ILE A 189 -6.70 -19.38 -18.49
N PRO A 190 -7.80 -19.63 -19.23
CA PRO A 190 -7.78 -20.57 -20.34
C PRO A 190 -6.71 -20.21 -21.36
N GLN A 191 -6.08 -21.22 -21.98
CA GLN A 191 -5.01 -20.99 -22.96
C GLN A 191 -5.47 -20.08 -24.11
N GLY A 192 -6.68 -20.28 -24.63
CA GLY A 192 -7.22 -19.41 -25.68
C GLY A 192 -7.35 -17.94 -25.25
N MET A 193 -7.65 -17.66 -23.98
CA MET A 193 -7.70 -16.30 -23.44
C MET A 193 -6.29 -15.70 -23.33
N GLN A 194 -5.31 -16.50 -22.90
CA GLN A 194 -3.90 -16.11 -22.93
C GLN A 194 -3.45 -15.75 -24.35
N ASP A 195 -3.75 -16.61 -25.33
CA ASP A 195 -3.35 -16.41 -26.73
C ASP A 195 -3.98 -15.16 -27.35
N ALA A 196 -5.17 -14.79 -26.88
CA ALA A 196 -5.89 -13.59 -27.31
C ALA A 196 -5.57 -12.32 -26.48
N SER A 197 -4.74 -12.44 -25.44
CA SER A 197 -4.37 -11.33 -24.57
C SER A 197 -3.30 -10.44 -25.20
N GLY A 198 -3.18 -9.23 -24.68
CA GLY A 198 -2.15 -8.28 -25.10
C GLY A 198 -2.60 -7.23 -26.10
N ASN A 199 -1.63 -6.47 -26.61
CA ASN A 199 -1.83 -5.38 -27.57
C ASN A 199 -1.40 -5.77 -29.00
N GLY A 200 -1.37 -7.07 -29.31
CA GLY A 200 -1.00 -7.58 -30.63
C GLY A 200 0.50 -7.48 -30.96
N ARG A 201 1.33 -6.93 -30.06
CA ARG A 201 2.79 -6.99 -30.18
C ARG A 201 3.32 -8.27 -29.51
N PRO A 202 4.38 -8.89 -30.06
CA PRO A 202 5.06 -10.00 -29.39
C PRO A 202 5.50 -9.60 -27.98
N GLY A 203 5.31 -10.50 -27.01
CA GLY A 203 5.68 -10.26 -25.61
C GLY A 203 4.77 -9.29 -24.85
N SER A 204 3.52 -9.13 -25.29
CA SER A 204 2.50 -8.35 -24.57
C SER A 204 1.36 -9.20 -24.00
N ASP A 205 1.42 -10.53 -24.18
CA ASP A 205 0.41 -11.45 -23.65
C ASP A 205 0.42 -11.49 -22.11
N TYR A 206 -0.61 -12.10 -21.52
CA TYR A 206 -0.84 -12.02 -20.09
C TYR A 206 0.29 -12.65 -19.27
N VAL A 207 0.81 -13.82 -19.66
CA VAL A 207 1.98 -14.44 -19.00
C VAL A 207 3.22 -13.54 -19.11
N THR A 208 3.51 -12.98 -20.29
CA THR A 208 4.69 -12.14 -20.48
C THR A 208 4.65 -10.91 -19.58
N GLN A 209 3.49 -10.26 -19.46
CA GLN A 209 3.32 -9.11 -18.55
C GLN A 209 3.64 -9.49 -17.09
N HIS A 210 3.18 -10.66 -16.62
CA HIS A 210 3.48 -11.12 -15.25
C HIS A 210 4.96 -11.44 -15.06
N MET A 211 5.59 -12.08 -16.04
CA MET A 211 7.03 -12.38 -15.98
C MET A 211 7.88 -11.10 -15.97
N GLN A 212 7.47 -10.06 -16.70
CA GLN A 212 8.12 -8.74 -16.66
C GLN A 212 8.03 -8.12 -15.27
N VAL A 213 6.84 -8.09 -14.67
CA VAL A 213 6.68 -7.55 -13.31
C VAL A 213 7.46 -8.38 -12.29
N ALA A 214 7.39 -9.72 -12.36
CA ALA A 214 8.12 -10.64 -11.49
C ALA A 214 9.63 -10.38 -11.57
N SER A 215 10.17 -10.21 -12.78
CA SER A 215 11.58 -9.86 -13.00
C SER A 215 11.93 -8.51 -12.36
N HIS A 216 11.14 -7.46 -12.60
CA HIS A 216 11.42 -6.15 -12.01
C HIS A 216 11.33 -6.17 -10.47
N VAL A 217 10.37 -6.91 -9.91
CA VAL A 217 10.27 -7.10 -8.46
C VAL A 217 11.51 -7.82 -7.93
N ALA A 218 11.93 -8.91 -8.58
CA ALA A 218 13.14 -9.65 -8.23
C ALA A 218 14.40 -8.77 -8.31
N ASP A 219 14.50 -7.91 -9.32
CA ASP A 219 15.62 -6.97 -9.49
C ASP A 219 15.65 -5.93 -8.36
N LEU A 220 14.49 -5.38 -7.96
CA LEU A 220 14.39 -4.42 -6.85
C LEU A 220 14.75 -5.07 -5.50
N VAL A 221 14.34 -6.32 -5.28
CA VAL A 221 14.75 -7.09 -4.09
C VAL A 221 16.24 -7.36 -4.11
N HIS A 222 16.80 -7.77 -5.26
CA HIS A 222 18.24 -7.98 -5.43
C HIS A 222 19.04 -6.70 -5.14
N GLN A 223 18.61 -5.56 -5.67
CA GLN A 223 19.24 -4.26 -5.42
C GLN A 223 19.23 -3.89 -3.93
N SER A 224 18.15 -4.23 -3.22
CA SER A 224 17.97 -3.88 -1.81
C SER A 224 18.79 -4.76 -0.86
N PHE A 225 18.93 -6.06 -1.17
CA PHE A 225 19.59 -7.04 -0.28
C PHE A 225 20.90 -7.62 -0.81
N GLY A 226 21.31 -7.28 -2.03
CA GLY A 226 22.46 -7.85 -2.72
C GLY A 226 22.26 -9.29 -3.22
N ASN A 227 21.09 -9.89 -2.98
CA ASN A 227 20.70 -11.22 -3.45
C ASN A 227 19.18 -11.33 -3.58
N MET A 228 18.73 -12.35 -4.32
CA MET A 228 17.31 -12.69 -4.52
C MET A 228 17.21 -14.20 -4.64
N PRO A 229 16.33 -14.89 -3.87
CA PRO A 229 16.11 -16.31 -4.06
C PRO A 229 15.63 -16.62 -5.48
N SER A 230 15.80 -17.87 -5.92
CA SER A 230 15.15 -18.31 -7.16
C SER A 230 13.64 -18.05 -7.06
N TRP A 231 13.04 -17.74 -8.20
CA TRP A 231 11.62 -17.42 -8.28
C TRP A 231 10.98 -18.02 -9.52
N ASP A 232 9.68 -18.29 -9.42
CA ASP A 232 8.85 -18.79 -10.52
C ASP A 232 7.46 -18.16 -10.48
N LEU A 233 6.75 -18.28 -11.60
CA LEU A 233 5.34 -17.93 -11.72
C LEU A 233 4.49 -19.20 -11.64
N ALA A 234 3.50 -19.19 -10.74
CA ALA A 234 2.47 -20.21 -10.64
C ALA A 234 1.08 -19.56 -10.70
N TYR A 235 0.05 -20.38 -10.85
CA TYR A 235 -1.32 -19.93 -11.03
C TYR A 235 -2.25 -20.46 -9.94
N CYS A 236 -3.34 -19.74 -9.68
CA CYS A 236 -4.39 -20.14 -8.75
C CYS A 236 -5.78 -20.08 -9.41
N SER A 237 -6.82 -20.46 -8.67
CA SER A 237 -8.22 -20.21 -9.02
C SER A 237 -8.66 -20.77 -10.38
N ARG A 238 -8.15 -21.94 -10.80
CA ARG A 238 -8.59 -22.60 -12.04
C ARG A 238 -10.08 -22.97 -11.96
N SER A 239 -10.91 -22.26 -12.74
CA SER A 239 -12.36 -22.44 -12.75
C SER A 239 -12.88 -22.94 -14.11
N GLY A 240 -12.62 -24.21 -14.45
CA GLY A 240 -13.03 -24.81 -15.72
C GLY A 240 -13.28 -26.30 -15.63
N ARG A 241 -13.60 -26.96 -16.76
CA ARG A 241 -13.57 -28.43 -16.80
C ARG A 241 -12.10 -28.89 -16.78
N PRO A 242 -11.76 -30.00 -16.11
CA PRO A 242 -10.39 -30.49 -16.06
C PRO A 242 -9.73 -30.73 -17.44
N SER A 243 -10.54 -30.96 -18.47
CA SER A 243 -10.08 -31.18 -19.86
C SER A 243 -9.76 -29.89 -20.63
N ASP A 244 -10.28 -28.75 -20.20
CA ASP A 244 -10.00 -27.48 -20.88
C ASP A 244 -8.56 -27.06 -20.54
N PRO A 245 -7.72 -26.63 -21.51
CA PRO A 245 -6.35 -26.21 -21.26
C PRO A 245 -6.30 -24.84 -20.59
N TRP A 246 -5.61 -24.77 -19.44
CA TRP A 246 -5.44 -23.56 -18.63
C TRP A 246 -3.95 -23.35 -18.36
N LEU A 247 -3.60 -22.15 -17.94
CA LEU A 247 -2.23 -21.85 -17.51
C LEU A 247 -1.84 -22.67 -16.28
N GLU A 248 -0.65 -23.26 -16.36
CA GLU A 248 -0.06 -24.16 -15.37
C GLU A 248 1.38 -23.71 -15.08
N PRO A 249 1.95 -24.04 -13.90
CA PRO A 249 1.41 -24.96 -12.89
C PRO A 249 0.43 -24.29 -11.90
N ASP A 250 -0.47 -25.09 -11.33
CA ASP A 250 -1.22 -24.69 -10.12
C ASP A 250 -0.25 -24.49 -8.95
N ILE A 251 -0.50 -23.51 -8.09
CA ILE A 251 0.34 -23.19 -6.93
C ILE A 251 0.53 -24.39 -6.00
N ASN A 252 -0.51 -25.17 -5.71
CA ASN A 252 -0.40 -26.31 -4.81
C ASN A 252 0.44 -27.42 -5.45
N ASP A 253 0.24 -27.68 -6.74
CA ASP A 253 1.02 -28.67 -7.49
C ASP A 253 2.49 -28.26 -7.57
N TYR A 254 2.75 -26.98 -7.83
CA TYR A 254 4.11 -26.43 -7.85
C TYR A 254 4.80 -26.55 -6.48
N LEU A 255 4.12 -26.18 -5.39
CA LEU A 255 4.65 -26.31 -4.02
C LEU A 255 5.07 -27.75 -3.70
N ARG A 256 4.33 -28.76 -4.16
CA ARG A 256 4.66 -30.19 -3.95
C ARG A 256 5.97 -30.61 -4.61
N THR A 257 6.45 -29.88 -5.60
CA THR A 257 7.74 -30.16 -6.26
C THR A 257 8.94 -29.61 -5.48
N LEU A 258 8.74 -28.62 -4.61
CA LEU A 258 9.81 -27.84 -3.99
C LEU A 258 10.69 -28.62 -3.00
N PRO A 259 10.15 -29.51 -2.13
CA PRO A 259 10.99 -30.28 -1.22
C PRO A 259 12.01 -31.17 -1.95
N GLY A 260 11.63 -31.75 -3.11
CA GLY A 260 12.53 -32.54 -3.95
C GLY A 260 13.69 -31.74 -4.54
N GLN A 261 13.59 -30.41 -4.57
CA GLN A 261 14.62 -29.48 -5.02
C GLN A 261 15.48 -28.95 -3.86
N GLY A 262 15.24 -29.39 -2.63
CA GLY A 262 15.96 -28.92 -1.43
C GLY A 262 15.45 -27.58 -0.88
N VAL A 263 14.28 -27.12 -1.31
CA VAL A 263 13.64 -25.91 -0.78
C VAL A 263 12.96 -26.23 0.55
N THR A 264 13.16 -25.37 1.54
CA THR A 264 12.58 -25.50 2.89
C THR A 264 11.74 -24.29 3.29
N SER A 265 11.85 -23.17 2.56
CA SER A 265 11.10 -21.95 2.82
C SER A 265 10.55 -21.33 1.53
N VAL A 266 9.34 -20.80 1.60
CA VAL A 266 8.64 -20.21 0.46
C VAL A 266 7.98 -18.88 0.82
N VAL A 267 8.17 -17.88 -0.04
CA VAL A 267 7.39 -16.64 -0.03
C VAL A 267 6.42 -16.66 -1.21
N ILE A 268 5.13 -16.56 -0.93
CA ILE A 268 4.06 -16.52 -1.94
C ILE A 268 3.69 -15.06 -2.18
N CYS A 269 3.83 -14.57 -3.41
CA CYS A 269 3.54 -13.19 -3.78
C CYS A 269 2.33 -13.12 -4.72
N PRO A 270 1.16 -12.59 -4.30
CA PRO A 270 -0.04 -12.44 -5.13
C PRO A 270 0.11 -11.32 -6.18
N LEU A 271 1.09 -11.45 -7.06
CA LEU A 271 1.51 -10.44 -8.05
C LEU A 271 0.39 -10.02 -9.01
N GLY A 272 -0.56 -10.92 -9.28
CA GLY A 272 -1.67 -10.70 -10.19
C GLY A 272 -2.74 -9.72 -9.70
N PHE A 273 -2.69 -9.31 -8.44
CA PHE A 273 -3.84 -8.70 -7.76
C PHE A 273 -3.51 -7.37 -7.08
N VAL A 274 -4.43 -6.42 -7.18
CA VAL A 274 -4.29 -5.09 -6.55
C VAL A 274 -4.68 -5.13 -5.07
N THR A 275 -5.74 -5.86 -4.73
CA THR A 275 -6.28 -5.96 -3.37
C THR A 275 -6.55 -7.42 -2.99
N ASP A 276 -6.51 -7.71 -1.69
CA ASP A 276 -6.97 -8.99 -1.17
C ASP A 276 -8.48 -9.17 -1.47
N HIS A 277 -8.85 -10.39 -1.83
CA HIS A 277 -10.22 -10.81 -2.14
C HIS A 277 -10.31 -12.32 -1.89
N MET A 278 -11.48 -12.92 -2.12
CA MET A 278 -11.73 -14.30 -1.74
C MET A 278 -10.70 -15.29 -2.31
N GLU A 279 -10.34 -15.16 -3.58
CA GLU A 279 -9.39 -16.07 -4.22
C GLU A 279 -7.98 -15.94 -3.63
N VAL A 280 -7.52 -14.73 -3.32
CA VAL A 280 -6.23 -14.54 -2.61
C VAL A 280 -6.28 -15.15 -1.20
N VAL A 281 -7.31 -14.83 -0.42
CA VAL A 281 -7.40 -15.27 0.98
C VAL A 281 -7.62 -16.77 1.07
N ASN A 282 -8.53 -17.34 0.29
CA ASN A 282 -8.76 -18.77 0.31
C ASN A 282 -7.59 -19.54 -0.33
N ASP A 283 -7.24 -19.22 -1.57
CA ASP A 283 -6.32 -20.08 -2.33
C ASP A 283 -4.90 -19.97 -1.79
N LEU A 284 -4.49 -18.81 -1.26
CA LEU A 284 -3.13 -18.60 -0.78
C LEU A 284 -3.00 -18.74 0.74
N ASP A 285 -3.83 -18.06 1.52
CA ASP A 285 -3.73 -18.09 2.99
C ASP A 285 -4.30 -19.39 3.60
N VAL A 286 -5.24 -20.04 2.93
CA VAL A 286 -5.82 -21.31 3.39
C VAL A 286 -5.23 -22.51 2.65
N GLU A 287 -5.37 -22.60 1.34
CA GLU A 287 -5.03 -23.81 0.58
C GLU A 287 -3.52 -23.97 0.35
N ALA A 288 -2.87 -23.01 -0.32
CA ALA A 288 -1.44 -23.07 -0.59
C ALA A 288 -0.62 -23.09 0.71
N SER A 289 -1.00 -22.28 1.70
CA SER A 289 -0.35 -22.28 3.01
C SER A 289 -0.57 -23.58 3.80
N ARG A 290 -1.70 -24.30 3.61
CA ARG A 290 -1.86 -25.65 4.15
C ARG A 290 -0.95 -26.63 3.42
N THR A 291 -0.95 -26.62 2.09
CA THR A 291 -0.08 -27.49 1.28
C THR A 291 1.39 -27.30 1.66
N ALA A 292 1.86 -26.06 1.79
CA ALA A 292 3.23 -25.77 2.21
C ALA A 292 3.55 -26.36 3.59
N ARG A 293 2.65 -26.21 4.57
CA ARG A 293 2.82 -26.76 5.93
C ARG A 293 2.83 -28.30 5.94
N GLU A 294 1.96 -28.94 5.16
CA GLU A 294 1.94 -30.40 5.01
C GLU A 294 3.25 -30.95 4.43
N LEU A 295 3.92 -30.15 3.60
CA LEU A 295 5.22 -30.48 3.00
C LEU A 295 6.41 -30.11 3.91
N GLY A 296 6.17 -29.53 5.08
CA GLY A 296 7.21 -29.07 6.00
C GLY A 296 7.93 -27.80 5.55
N LEU A 297 7.36 -27.03 4.63
CA LEU A 297 7.89 -25.74 4.19
C LEU A 297 7.50 -24.64 5.19
N SER A 298 8.46 -23.76 5.52
CA SER A 298 8.12 -22.48 6.14
C SER A 298 7.51 -21.57 5.09
N VAL A 299 6.36 -20.96 5.35
CA VAL A 299 5.60 -20.19 4.37
C VAL A 299 5.23 -18.82 4.90
N ALA A 300 5.37 -17.80 4.06
CA ALA A 300 4.78 -16.49 4.26
C ALA A 300 4.15 -16.02 2.94
N ARG A 301 2.99 -15.37 3.02
CA ARG A 301 2.39 -14.66 1.89
C ARG A 301 2.73 -13.18 2.00
N SER A 302 3.19 -12.55 0.93
CA SER A 302 3.29 -11.08 0.88
C SER A 302 1.90 -10.46 0.75
N ALA A 303 1.75 -9.23 1.25
CA ALA A 303 0.55 -8.44 1.01
C ALA A 303 0.37 -8.20 -0.51
N THR A 304 -0.88 -7.99 -0.94
CA THR A 304 -1.16 -7.33 -2.22
C THR A 304 -0.71 -5.87 -2.15
N VAL A 305 -0.58 -5.21 -3.32
CA VAL A 305 -0.06 -3.83 -3.39
C VAL A 305 -0.95 -2.80 -2.70
N GLY A 306 -2.26 -3.05 -2.61
CA GLY A 306 -3.23 -2.27 -1.85
C GLY A 306 -3.11 -0.76 -2.08
N THR A 307 -2.95 -0.02 -0.98
CA THR A 307 -2.85 1.44 -0.94
C THR A 307 -1.41 1.96 -0.97
N HIS A 308 -0.44 1.15 -1.43
CA HIS A 308 0.96 1.55 -1.39
C HIS A 308 1.19 2.92 -2.09
N PRO A 309 1.84 3.91 -1.44
CA PRO A 309 1.90 5.28 -1.95
C PRO A 309 2.45 5.40 -3.38
N SER A 310 3.45 4.58 -3.74
CA SER A 310 4.00 4.59 -5.10
C SER A 310 2.97 4.16 -6.16
N LEU A 311 2.11 3.19 -5.87
CA LEU A 311 1.05 2.78 -6.78
C LEU A 311 -0.02 3.88 -6.90
N ILE A 312 -0.44 4.46 -5.78
CA ILE A 312 -1.42 5.54 -5.75
C ILE A 312 -0.93 6.73 -6.60
N SER A 313 0.34 7.12 -6.44
CA SER A 313 0.97 8.18 -7.23
C SER A 313 0.98 7.88 -8.74
N ASP A 314 1.29 6.64 -9.12
CA ASP A 314 1.28 6.23 -10.53
C ASP A 314 -0.12 6.28 -11.13
N ILE A 315 -1.13 5.77 -10.43
CA ILE A 315 -2.52 5.81 -10.89
C ILE A 315 -2.98 7.25 -11.09
N VAL A 316 -2.70 8.16 -10.15
CA VAL A 316 -3.02 9.60 -10.30
C VAL A 316 -2.28 10.23 -11.48
N THR A 317 -1.02 9.84 -11.71
CA THR A 317 -0.25 10.28 -12.88
C THR A 317 -0.90 9.82 -14.18
N PHE A 318 -1.37 8.57 -14.22
CA PHE A 318 -2.10 8.01 -15.37
C PHE A 318 -3.43 8.73 -15.60
N MET A 319 -4.18 9.05 -14.54
CA MET A 319 -5.42 9.85 -14.64
C MET A 319 -5.17 11.21 -15.30
N ARG A 320 -4.17 11.95 -14.82
CA ARG A 320 -3.82 13.27 -15.37
C ARG A 320 -3.32 13.18 -16.81
N ALA A 321 -2.50 12.18 -17.12
CA ALA A 321 -2.02 11.97 -18.48
C ALA A 321 -3.17 11.61 -19.43
N ARG A 322 -4.13 10.80 -18.97
CA ARG A 322 -5.33 10.47 -19.75
C ARG A 322 -6.23 11.69 -19.97
N ALA A 323 -6.39 12.54 -18.96
CA ALA A 323 -7.11 13.82 -19.06
C ALA A 323 -6.46 14.76 -20.09
N ALA A 324 -5.13 14.92 -20.03
CA ALA A 324 -4.39 15.68 -21.03
C ALA A 324 -4.59 15.10 -22.44
N GLN A 325 -4.50 13.77 -22.58
CA GLN A 325 -4.69 13.10 -23.87
C GLN A 325 -6.10 13.31 -24.42
N ALA A 326 -7.13 13.30 -23.58
CA ALA A 326 -8.52 13.59 -23.98
C ALA A 326 -8.70 15.02 -24.53
N LEU A 327 -7.82 15.96 -24.15
CA LEU A 327 -7.73 17.31 -24.71
C LEU A 327 -6.83 17.41 -25.95
N GLY A 328 -6.31 16.28 -26.46
CA GLY A 328 -5.33 16.24 -27.54
C GLY A 328 -3.92 16.67 -27.11
N LYS A 329 -3.59 16.60 -25.81
CA LYS A 329 -2.31 17.03 -25.25
C LYS A 329 -1.55 15.83 -24.65
N GLY A 330 -0.37 15.53 -25.16
CA GLY A 330 0.47 14.47 -24.60
C GLY A 330 -0.06 13.05 -24.81
N GLN A 331 0.52 12.10 -24.08
CA GLN A 331 0.21 10.68 -24.14
C GLN A 331 0.23 10.08 -22.74
N VAL A 332 -0.52 9.00 -22.52
CA VAL A 332 -0.44 8.23 -21.28
C VAL A 332 0.91 7.50 -21.23
N PRO A 333 1.63 7.50 -20.10
CA PRO A 333 2.87 6.73 -19.96
C PRO A 333 2.68 5.23 -20.22
N GLY A 334 3.73 4.58 -20.70
CA GLY A 334 3.75 3.13 -20.96
C GLY A 334 3.60 2.75 -22.43
N SER A 335 3.69 1.45 -22.70
CA SER A 335 3.66 0.90 -24.06
C SER A 335 2.24 0.65 -24.60
N TRP A 336 1.22 0.85 -23.77
CA TRP A 336 -0.16 0.44 -24.03
C TRP A 336 -0.98 1.51 -24.74
N PRO A 337 -1.74 1.14 -25.79
CA PRO A 337 -2.61 2.08 -26.47
C PRO A 337 -3.77 2.49 -25.56
N SER A 338 -4.01 3.79 -25.47
CA SER A 338 -5.20 4.40 -24.86
C SER A 338 -5.78 5.42 -25.84
N PRO A 339 -7.01 5.25 -26.35
CA PRO A 339 -7.91 4.11 -26.12
C PRO A 339 -7.33 2.79 -26.66
N CYS A 340 -7.85 1.66 -26.18
CA CYS A 340 -7.39 0.34 -26.60
C CYS A 340 -7.72 0.07 -28.08
N MET A 341 -6.93 -0.80 -28.71
CA MET A 341 -7.20 -1.22 -30.09
C MET A 341 -8.49 -2.03 -30.20
N ALA A 342 -9.16 -1.91 -31.35
CA ALA A 342 -10.30 -2.75 -31.68
C ALA A 342 -9.92 -4.24 -31.64
N GLY A 343 -10.80 -5.06 -31.09
CA GLY A 343 -10.62 -6.51 -31.03
C GLY A 343 -9.47 -6.99 -30.13
N CYS A 344 -8.86 -6.15 -29.29
CA CYS A 344 -7.82 -6.63 -28.37
C CYS A 344 -8.43 -7.39 -27.18
N CYS A 345 -7.64 -8.30 -26.59
CA CYS A 345 -8.00 -9.03 -25.37
C CYS A 345 -9.33 -9.80 -25.48
N LEU A 346 -9.52 -10.54 -26.57
CA LEU A 346 -10.75 -11.33 -26.77
C LEU A 346 -10.81 -12.49 -25.78
N ARG A 347 -12.02 -13.03 -25.58
CA ARG A 347 -12.25 -14.18 -24.70
C ARG A 347 -11.48 -15.44 -25.12
N GLY A 348 -11.19 -15.59 -26.41
CA GLY A 348 -10.34 -16.67 -26.92
C GLY A 348 -11.03 -18.03 -27.07
N ASP A 349 -12.35 -18.10 -26.90
CA ASP A 349 -13.17 -19.32 -27.04
C ASP A 349 -14.02 -19.34 -28.32
N GLY A 350 -13.80 -18.37 -29.22
CA GLY A 350 -14.60 -18.20 -30.44
C GLY A 350 -15.98 -17.57 -30.22
N SER A 351 -16.32 -17.17 -28.99
CA SER A 351 -17.55 -16.42 -28.72
C SER A 351 -17.59 -15.10 -29.50
N PRO A 352 -18.78 -14.65 -29.94
CA PRO A 352 -18.91 -13.36 -30.59
C PRO A 352 -18.48 -12.21 -29.68
N CYS A 353 -17.83 -11.20 -30.27
CA CYS A 353 -17.42 -9.99 -29.55
C CYS A 353 -18.65 -9.23 -29.05
N ARG A 354 -18.58 -8.75 -27.81
CA ARG A 354 -19.57 -7.83 -27.26
C ARG A 354 -19.13 -6.38 -27.49
N PRO A 355 -20.07 -5.41 -27.52
CA PRO A 355 -19.75 -3.99 -27.48
C PRO A 355 -18.82 -3.68 -26.31
N ALA A 356 -17.79 -2.86 -26.55
CA ALA A 356 -16.86 -2.43 -25.52
C ALA A 356 -16.60 -0.92 -25.66
N ILE A 357 -16.66 -0.18 -24.56
CA ILE A 357 -16.33 1.27 -24.53
C ILE A 357 -14.82 1.51 -24.73
N SER A 358 -14.39 2.78 -24.84
CA SER A 358 -12.97 3.19 -24.78
C SER A 358 -12.04 2.43 -25.77
N GLY A 359 -12.51 2.30 -27.02
CA GLY A 359 -11.83 1.70 -28.17
C GLY A 359 -12.78 1.67 -29.37
N SER A 360 -12.28 1.44 -30.59
CA SER A 360 -13.10 1.40 -31.81
C SER A 360 -13.64 -0.02 -32.08
N ASP A 361 -14.33 -0.61 -31.12
CA ASP A 361 -15.07 -1.87 -31.30
C ASP A 361 -16.47 -1.55 -31.87
N GLU A 362 -16.56 -1.16 -33.15
CA GLU A 362 -17.87 -1.01 -33.80
C GLU A 362 -18.48 -2.41 -34.05
N LEU A 363 -19.72 -2.61 -33.58
CA LEU A 363 -20.56 -3.67 -34.14
C LEU A 363 -20.95 -3.26 -35.56
N PRO A 364 -20.87 -4.15 -36.57
CA PRO A 364 -21.51 -3.90 -37.84
C PRO A 364 -23.00 -3.63 -37.59
N GLN A 365 -23.47 -2.43 -37.93
CA GLN A 365 -24.90 -2.20 -38.06
C GLN A 365 -25.36 -3.10 -39.21
N GLU A 366 -26.29 -4.03 -38.95
CA GLU A 366 -26.99 -4.73 -40.02
C GLU A 366 -27.76 -3.68 -40.83
N SER A 367 -27.16 -3.22 -41.93
CA SER A 367 -27.88 -2.47 -42.94
C SER A 367 -28.85 -3.44 -43.61
N THR A 368 -30.11 -3.36 -43.23
CA THR A 368 -31.21 -3.90 -44.02
C THR A 368 -31.30 -3.15 -45.35
N SER A 369 -30.55 -3.62 -46.34
CA SER A 369 -30.91 -3.46 -47.75
C SER A 369 -30.27 -4.61 -48.53
N MET A 370 -31.14 -5.50 -49.01
CA MET A 370 -30.82 -6.40 -50.10
C MET A 370 -30.29 -5.58 -51.27
N ASP A 371 -29.09 -5.92 -51.73
CA ASP A 371 -28.78 -5.98 -53.16
C ASP A 371 -27.75 -7.10 -53.37
N HIS A 372 -28.10 -7.99 -54.28
CA HIS A 372 -27.27 -9.13 -54.70
C HIS A 372 -26.07 -8.65 -55.52
N ASP A 373 -24.98 -9.43 -55.44
CA ASP A 373 -23.75 -9.36 -56.24
C ASP A 373 -22.70 -8.31 -55.83
N ASP A 374 -21.83 -8.67 -54.87
CA ASP A 374 -20.39 -8.81 -55.10
C ASP A 374 -19.68 -9.39 -53.86
N ALA A 375 -18.92 -10.48 -54.03
CA ALA A 375 -18.19 -11.14 -52.95
C ALA A 375 -16.67 -10.94 -53.12
N PRO A 376 -15.92 -10.40 -52.13
CA PRO A 376 -14.47 -10.46 -52.16
C PRO A 376 -13.94 -11.71 -51.44
N ALA A 377 -12.81 -12.17 -51.96
CA ALA A 377 -12.21 -13.49 -51.75
C ALA A 377 -11.80 -13.80 -50.30
N ARG A 378 -12.10 -15.03 -49.87
CA ARG A 378 -11.54 -15.66 -48.67
C ARG A 378 -10.07 -16.03 -48.93
N VAL A 379 -9.16 -15.50 -48.11
CA VAL A 379 -7.78 -16.00 -48.02
C VAL A 379 -7.81 -17.34 -47.30
N ARG A 380 -7.57 -18.41 -48.07
CA ARG A 380 -7.38 -19.78 -47.60
C ARG A 380 -5.90 -19.93 -47.24
N VAL A 381 -5.59 -20.24 -45.97
CA VAL A 381 -4.28 -20.78 -45.60
C VAL A 381 -4.41 -22.29 -45.66
N ASP A 382 -3.69 -22.91 -46.59
CA ASP A 382 -3.69 -24.34 -46.87
C ASP A 382 -2.97 -25.10 -45.75
N HIS A 383 -3.63 -26.12 -45.18
CA HIS A 383 -2.97 -27.18 -44.41
C HIS A 383 -2.24 -28.10 -45.38
N ARG A 384 -0.97 -28.40 -45.11
CA ARG A 384 -0.31 -29.59 -45.65
C ARG A 384 0.21 -30.44 -44.49
N ASP A 385 -0.46 -31.57 -44.31
CA ASP A 385 0.06 -32.76 -43.66
C ASP A 385 1.27 -33.27 -44.44
N ASP A 386 2.32 -33.67 -43.73
CA ASP A 386 3.13 -34.85 -44.07
C ASP A 386 3.97 -35.24 -42.84
N ALA A 387 3.58 -36.35 -42.21
CA ALA A 387 4.44 -37.11 -41.29
C ALA A 387 5.26 -38.14 -42.10
N PRO A 388 6.40 -38.61 -41.56
CA PRO A 388 6.30 -39.89 -40.87
C PRO A 388 7.14 -40.05 -39.60
N SER A 389 6.67 -41.00 -38.79
CA SER A 389 7.19 -41.61 -37.57
C SER A 389 8.70 -41.92 -37.50
N GLN A 390 9.30 -41.79 -36.31
CA GLN A 390 9.74 -42.93 -35.46
C GLN A 390 10.35 -42.47 -34.12
N GLY A 391 9.80 -43.02 -33.01
CA GLY A 391 10.48 -43.60 -31.84
C GLY A 391 11.53 -42.83 -31.04
N GLY A 392 11.30 -42.73 -29.72
CA GLY A 392 12.39 -42.67 -28.73
C GLY A 392 12.09 -41.82 -27.50
N SER A 393 11.93 -42.49 -26.36
CA SER A 393 11.89 -41.93 -25.01
C SER A 393 13.21 -41.23 -24.62
N HIS A 394 13.17 -40.17 -23.82
CA HIS A 394 13.71 -40.13 -22.45
C HIS A 394 13.87 -38.70 -21.89
N ALA A 395 13.89 -38.70 -20.56
CA ALA A 395 13.85 -37.60 -19.61
C ALA A 395 15.12 -36.73 -19.55
N ILE A 396 14.90 -35.50 -19.09
CA ILE A 396 15.61 -34.72 -18.06
C ILE A 396 17.01 -35.23 -17.65
N ASP A 397 18.04 -34.38 -17.80
CA ASP A 397 18.96 -34.05 -16.69
C ASP A 397 19.81 -32.80 -16.98
N GLY A 398 19.96 -31.97 -15.93
CA GLY A 398 20.74 -30.73 -15.94
C GLY A 398 22.25 -30.92 -15.78
N PRO A 399 23.08 -29.86 -15.84
CA PRO A 399 24.53 -30.00 -15.73
C PRO A 399 24.99 -29.86 -14.28
N ARG A 400 25.69 -30.90 -13.78
CA ARG A 400 26.57 -30.83 -12.62
C ARG A 400 28.03 -30.72 -13.08
N ALA A 401 28.78 -29.91 -12.35
CA ALA A 401 30.20 -29.61 -12.51
C ALA A 401 31.12 -30.83 -12.36
N SER A 402 32.29 -30.79 -13.01
CA SER A 402 33.61 -30.92 -12.34
C SER A 402 34.79 -30.96 -13.32
N ALA A 403 35.82 -30.18 -12.97
CA ALA A 403 37.24 -30.50 -12.96
C ALA A 403 37.99 -30.91 -14.25
N ASP A 404 38.85 -29.98 -14.68
CA ASP A 404 40.31 -30.07 -14.62
C ASP A 404 41.02 -31.24 -15.35
N SER A 405 41.78 -30.92 -16.42
CA SER A 405 43.25 -31.14 -16.48
C SER A 405 43.82 -31.07 -17.92
N GLY A 406 44.99 -30.42 -18.03
CA GLY A 406 46.04 -30.69 -19.02
C GLY A 406 46.03 -29.83 -20.30
N HIS A 407 46.75 -28.70 -20.35
CA HIS A 407 48.14 -28.58 -20.86
C HIS A 407 48.24 -28.86 -22.40
N SER A 408 48.73 -27.98 -23.29
CA SER A 408 49.83 -27.01 -23.17
C SER A 408 49.86 -26.01 -24.34
N SER A 409 50.47 -24.84 -24.07
CA SER A 409 51.34 -23.99 -24.94
C SER A 409 50.69 -23.28 -26.15
N GLU A 410 50.90 -21.99 -26.43
CA GLU A 410 52.11 -21.17 -26.29
C GLU A 410 51.79 -19.68 -26.02
N ALA A 411 52.82 -18.99 -25.52
CA ALA A 411 52.97 -17.58 -25.20
C ALA A 411 52.66 -16.63 -26.40
N ALA A 412 52.55 -15.30 -26.30
CA ALA A 412 53.13 -14.35 -25.36
C ALA A 412 52.46 -12.96 -25.51
N ALA A 413 52.60 -12.16 -24.45
CA ALA A 413 52.89 -10.72 -24.46
C ALA A 413 51.79 -9.70 -24.86
N GLU A 414 51.16 -9.16 -23.83
CA GLU A 414 50.90 -7.72 -23.58
C GLU A 414 52.08 -6.79 -24.00
N PRO A 415 51.92 -5.44 -24.17
CA PRO A 415 51.18 -4.59 -23.23
C PRO A 415 50.46 -3.34 -23.78
N ALA A 416 49.76 -2.71 -22.83
CA ALA A 416 48.99 -1.47 -22.85
C ALA A 416 49.74 -0.18 -23.25
N ALA A 417 48.98 0.84 -23.69
CA ALA A 417 49.07 2.24 -23.21
C ALA A 417 48.01 3.18 -23.86
N ASP A 418 47.33 3.94 -23.00
CA ASP A 418 46.55 5.19 -23.21
C ASP A 418 47.53 6.40 -23.40
N PRO A 419 47.20 7.72 -23.58
CA PRO A 419 46.02 8.48 -24.03
C PRO A 419 46.31 9.61 -25.09
N SER A 420 45.24 10.32 -25.51
CA SER A 420 45.13 11.78 -25.80
C SER A 420 45.18 12.38 -27.25
N ALA A 421 44.03 12.97 -27.61
CA ALA A 421 43.78 14.32 -28.18
C ALA A 421 43.87 14.69 -29.70
N ARG A 422 42.81 15.40 -30.14
CA ARG A 422 42.59 16.30 -31.32
C ARG A 422 42.19 15.63 -32.65
N GLY A 423 41.15 16.03 -33.41
CA GLY A 423 40.12 17.08 -33.30
C GLY A 423 39.32 17.22 -34.62
N ALA A 424 38.10 17.79 -34.54
CA ALA A 424 37.28 18.50 -35.57
C ALA A 424 36.93 17.78 -36.91
N ALA A 425 35.75 17.89 -37.56
CA ALA A 425 34.55 18.73 -37.51
C ALA A 425 33.40 18.06 -38.32
N GLY A 426 32.12 18.46 -38.16
CA GLY A 426 31.07 18.23 -39.17
C GLY A 426 29.58 18.14 -38.74
N SER A 427 29.03 19.27 -38.26
CA SER A 427 27.70 19.87 -38.59
C SER A 427 26.32 19.20 -38.33
N GLN A 428 25.55 19.87 -37.45
CA GLN A 428 24.14 20.39 -37.51
C GLN A 428 22.98 19.44 -37.93
N ALA A 429 21.82 19.42 -37.26
CA ALA A 429 20.99 20.57 -36.84
C ALA A 429 20.03 20.28 -35.67
N ASP A 430 19.86 21.27 -34.79
CA ASP A 430 18.78 21.40 -33.78
C ASP A 430 17.64 22.28 -34.32
N PRO A 431 16.37 22.03 -33.93
CA PRO A 431 15.29 22.99 -34.11
C PRO A 431 15.17 24.00 -32.94
N ALA A 432 14.81 25.23 -33.33
CA ALA A 432 14.82 26.47 -32.57
C ALA A 432 13.69 26.64 -31.51
N PRO A 433 13.87 27.57 -30.54
CA PRO A 433 12.91 27.86 -29.48
C PRO A 433 11.79 28.83 -29.90
N ILE A 434 10.59 28.61 -29.36
CA ILE A 434 9.41 29.48 -29.50
C ILE A 434 9.46 30.58 -28.42
N PRO A 435 9.18 31.86 -28.74
CA PRO A 435 9.41 32.98 -27.84
C PRO A 435 8.30 33.16 -26.79
N VAL A 436 8.70 33.43 -25.55
CA VAL A 436 7.82 33.90 -24.48
C VAL A 436 7.65 35.41 -24.62
N VAL A 437 6.42 35.84 -24.94
CA VAL A 437 6.04 37.27 -24.91
C VAL A 437 5.78 37.65 -23.46
N ALA A 438 6.56 38.60 -22.97
CA ALA A 438 6.35 39.29 -21.70
C ALA A 438 5.08 40.14 -21.76
N LEU A 439 4.21 40.02 -20.76
CA LEU A 439 3.26 41.06 -20.42
C LEU A 439 3.66 41.66 -19.07
N ALA A 440 4.09 42.92 -19.16
CA ALA A 440 4.42 43.79 -18.06
C ALA A 440 3.16 44.07 -17.21
N GLY A 441 3.39 44.29 -15.91
CA GLY A 441 2.36 44.69 -14.98
C GLY A 441 1.80 46.08 -15.28
N GLU A 442 0.52 46.26 -14.95
CA GLU A 442 -0.03 47.56 -14.62
C GLU A 442 -0.65 47.52 -13.23
N ALA A 443 -0.41 48.62 -12.53
CA ALA A 443 -0.64 48.84 -11.12
C ALA A 443 -2.12 48.90 -10.74
N ALA A 444 -2.40 48.51 -9.50
CA ALA A 444 -3.61 48.88 -8.79
C ALA A 444 -3.75 50.42 -8.67
N PRO A 445 -4.98 50.92 -8.57
CA PRO A 445 -5.24 52.07 -7.72
C PRO A 445 -6.20 51.72 -6.58
N ALA A 446 -5.92 52.39 -5.47
CA ALA A 446 -6.53 52.26 -4.17
C ALA A 446 -8.02 52.64 -4.10
N GLY A 447 -8.70 52.02 -3.12
CA GLY A 447 -9.51 52.76 -2.16
C GLY A 447 -11.01 52.85 -2.41
N ARG A 448 -11.81 52.16 -1.59
CA ARG A 448 -13.02 52.74 -1.00
C ARG A 448 -13.45 52.01 0.27
N LYS A 449 -13.52 52.79 1.36
CA LYS A 449 -14.23 52.49 2.62
C LYS A 449 -15.75 52.54 2.38
N LEU A 450 -16.49 51.63 3.00
CA LEU A 450 -17.88 51.75 3.48
C LEU A 450 -18.07 50.56 4.46
N THR A 451 -18.01 50.73 5.79
CA THR A 451 -19.12 51.11 6.71
C THR A 451 -20.46 50.45 6.37
N ASP A 452 -20.84 49.40 7.10
CA ASP A 452 -21.96 49.45 8.07
C ASP A 452 -22.24 48.04 8.65
N GLU A 453 -22.21 47.95 9.99
CA GLU A 453 -23.03 46.99 10.73
C GLU A 453 -24.50 47.45 10.69
N PRO A 454 -25.45 46.52 10.87
CA PRO A 454 -26.15 46.58 12.15
C PRO A 454 -26.39 45.22 12.81
N ALA A 455 -26.43 45.27 14.13
CA ALA A 455 -26.72 44.20 15.07
C ALA A 455 -28.25 43.96 15.25
N PRO A 456 -28.72 43.15 16.23
CA PRO A 456 -29.61 42.02 16.00
C PRO A 456 -31.08 42.28 16.38
N ALA A 457 -31.99 41.40 15.96
CA ALA A 457 -33.37 41.39 16.47
C ALA A 457 -33.85 39.97 16.78
N SER A 458 -34.27 39.84 18.04
CA SER A 458 -34.97 38.75 18.73
C SER A 458 -36.44 38.62 18.35
N GLY A 459 -37.00 37.41 18.53
CA GLY A 459 -38.43 37.21 18.87
C GLY A 459 -39.10 35.95 18.28
N ASP A 460 -39.16 34.89 19.08
CA ASP A 460 -40.27 33.95 19.41
C ASP A 460 -41.48 33.84 18.44
N ASP A 461 -42.17 32.70 18.22
CA ASP A 461 -42.42 31.53 19.06
C ASP A 461 -43.14 30.38 18.29
N SER A 462 -43.20 29.20 18.93
CA SER A 462 -44.17 28.08 18.79
C SER A 462 -43.80 26.75 18.06
N ALA A 463 -43.37 25.78 18.89
CA ALA A 463 -43.90 24.42 19.12
C ALA A 463 -43.98 23.34 18.00
N SER A 464 -43.29 22.20 18.17
CA SER A 464 -43.83 21.02 18.89
C SER A 464 -42.86 19.81 18.97
N ALA A 465 -42.89 19.18 20.16
CA ALA A 465 -42.68 17.76 20.50
C ALA A 465 -41.34 17.03 20.19
N ALA A 466 -40.57 16.83 21.26
CA ALA A 466 -39.57 15.77 21.41
C ALA A 466 -40.22 14.46 21.92
N SER A 467 -39.65 13.30 21.57
CA SER A 467 -39.97 12.01 22.20
C SER A 467 -38.73 11.10 22.19
N THR A 468 -38.38 10.63 23.39
CA THR A 468 -37.33 9.69 23.79
C THR A 468 -37.56 8.25 23.29
N PRO A 469 -36.53 7.42 23.05
CA PRO A 469 -36.70 6.01 22.77
C PRO A 469 -36.78 5.17 24.06
N SER A 470 -37.78 4.30 24.13
CA SER A 470 -37.99 3.32 25.21
C SER A 470 -37.95 1.90 24.64
N THR A 471 -37.16 1.04 25.26
CA THR A 471 -37.12 -0.43 25.09
C THR A 471 -38.48 -1.07 25.40
N PRO A 472 -38.79 -2.25 24.81
CA PRO A 472 -39.66 -3.20 25.50
C PRO A 472 -39.03 -4.59 25.67
N ALA A 473 -39.29 -5.13 26.85
CA ALA A 473 -38.94 -6.45 27.33
C ALA A 473 -39.85 -7.56 26.78
N ARG A 474 -39.33 -8.79 26.84
CA ARG A 474 -40.04 -10.05 26.65
C ARG A 474 -41.05 -10.31 27.77
N SER A 475 -42.15 -10.98 27.43
CA SER A 475 -42.94 -11.81 28.35
C SER A 475 -43.42 -13.07 27.60
N ALA A 476 -43.18 -14.22 28.22
CA ALA A 476 -43.67 -15.53 27.84
C ALA A 476 -45.16 -15.69 28.22
N ASP A 477 -45.88 -16.59 27.55
CA ASP A 477 -46.36 -17.84 28.17
C ASP A 477 -47.32 -18.65 27.28
N HIS A 478 -47.17 -19.98 27.42
CA HIS A 478 -48.20 -21.04 27.45
C HIS A 478 -48.23 -22.18 26.39
N VAL A 479 -47.87 -23.38 26.91
CA VAL A 479 -48.64 -24.66 26.99
C VAL A 479 -48.74 -25.47 25.68
N ASP A 480 -48.63 -26.80 25.62
CA ASP A 480 -48.07 -27.92 26.40
C ASP A 480 -48.38 -29.20 25.57
N GLU A 481 -47.70 -30.30 25.88
CA GLU A 481 -48.07 -31.73 25.63
C GLU A 481 -48.01 -32.36 24.21
N ASP A 482 -47.07 -33.32 24.06
CA ASP A 482 -47.30 -34.79 24.00
C ASP A 482 -46.64 -35.65 22.89
N GLU A 483 -45.97 -36.71 23.39
CA GLU A 483 -45.71 -38.09 22.89
C GLU A 483 -45.11 -38.36 21.48
N ASN A 484 -43.93 -39.03 21.41
CA ASN A 484 -43.83 -40.51 21.39
C ASN A 484 -42.38 -41.04 21.19
N ASP A 485 -42.11 -42.18 21.83
CA ASP A 485 -40.91 -43.01 21.82
C ASP A 485 -40.55 -43.65 20.46
N VAL A 486 -39.27 -44.03 20.25
CA VAL A 486 -38.78 -45.42 20.03
C VAL A 486 -37.27 -45.47 19.68
N VAL A 487 -36.48 -45.93 20.65
CA VAL A 487 -35.40 -46.96 20.65
C VAL A 487 -34.56 -47.24 19.39
N VAL A 488 -33.21 -47.20 19.51
CA VAL A 488 -32.23 -48.33 19.43
C VAL A 488 -30.79 -47.78 19.41
N ALA A 489 -29.97 -48.18 20.40
CA ALA A 489 -28.49 -48.15 20.38
C ALA A 489 -27.97 -49.60 20.11
N PRO A 490 -26.67 -49.90 19.80
CA PRO A 490 -25.58 -49.70 20.78
C PRO A 490 -24.10 -49.58 20.28
N ALA A 491 -23.25 -49.11 21.21
CA ALA A 491 -21.86 -49.51 21.55
C ALA A 491 -20.71 -49.34 20.52
N ARG A 492 -19.50 -48.89 20.89
CA ARG A 492 -18.57 -49.50 21.88
C ARG A 492 -17.44 -48.54 22.32
N ALA A 493 -16.88 -48.84 23.49
CA ALA A 493 -15.91 -48.08 24.30
C ALA A 493 -14.46 -48.61 24.26
N ALA A 494 -13.51 -47.80 24.79
CA ALA A 494 -12.36 -48.12 25.67
C ALA A 494 -11.44 -46.87 25.74
N SER A 495 -10.71 -46.44 26.78
CA SER A 495 -10.37 -46.80 28.19
C SER A 495 -9.49 -45.62 28.67
N GLY A 496 -9.58 -44.98 29.84
CA GLY A 496 -9.48 -45.48 31.22
C GLY A 496 -8.07 -45.22 31.79
N HIS A 497 -7.90 -44.27 32.72
CA HIS A 497 -7.03 -44.39 33.92
C HIS A 497 -7.17 -43.20 34.91
N ASP A 498 -7.67 -43.57 36.10
CA ASP A 498 -7.35 -43.15 37.48
C ASP A 498 -7.38 -41.70 38.00
N LEU A 499 -8.30 -41.50 38.96
CA LEU A 499 -8.28 -40.54 40.08
C LEU A 499 -7.53 -41.17 41.28
N PRO A 500 -6.99 -40.41 42.26
CA PRO A 500 -7.77 -39.93 43.42
C PRO A 500 -7.30 -38.55 43.94
N GLY A 501 -7.99 -37.75 44.75
CA GLY A 501 -9.22 -37.86 45.52
C GLY A 501 -9.09 -37.02 46.80
N ARG A 502 -10.18 -36.32 47.19
CA ARG A 502 -10.56 -35.85 48.56
C ARG A 502 -9.69 -34.75 49.21
N ALA A 503 -10.21 -33.84 50.06
CA ALA A 503 -11.52 -33.68 50.70
C ALA A 503 -11.69 -32.24 51.20
N GLU A 504 -12.96 -31.90 51.40
CA GLU A 504 -13.55 -30.69 51.93
C GLU A 504 -13.09 -30.31 53.35
N ARG A 505 -13.20 -29.01 53.66
CA ARG A 505 -13.71 -28.54 54.96
C ARG A 505 -14.50 -27.24 54.74
N LEU A 506 -15.82 -27.36 54.83
CA LEU A 506 -16.77 -26.27 54.97
C LEU A 506 -17.03 -25.99 56.46
N SER A 507 -17.10 -24.72 56.84
CA SER A 507 -17.79 -24.27 58.06
C SER A 507 -18.31 -22.84 57.88
N GLN A 508 -19.62 -22.76 57.59
CA GLN A 508 -20.62 -21.82 58.14
C GLN A 508 -20.54 -20.31 57.82
N GLU A 509 -21.60 -19.84 57.14
CA GLU A 509 -21.96 -18.47 56.78
C GLU A 509 -22.39 -17.58 57.98
N PRO A 510 -22.67 -16.27 57.80
CA PRO A 510 -23.99 -15.85 57.27
C PRO A 510 -23.99 -14.67 56.27
N ALA A 511 -25.05 -14.64 55.46
CA ALA A 511 -25.41 -13.61 54.51
C ALA A 511 -25.66 -12.22 55.13
N GLY A 512 -25.31 -11.15 54.40
CA GLY A 512 -25.71 -9.79 54.73
C GLY A 512 -25.23 -8.71 53.75
N GLN A 513 -26.14 -8.28 52.87
CA GLN A 513 -26.35 -6.90 52.37
C GLN A 513 -25.26 -6.22 51.51
N GLY A 514 -25.70 -5.74 50.33
CA GLY A 514 -24.87 -5.05 49.35
C GLY A 514 -24.55 -3.59 49.64
N ALA A 515 -23.46 -3.12 49.03
CA ALA A 515 -23.10 -1.73 48.76
C ALA A 515 -22.04 -1.69 47.63
N PRO A 516 -21.92 -0.58 46.89
CA PRO A 516 -21.38 -0.55 45.51
C PRO A 516 -19.85 -0.61 45.44
N HIS A 517 -19.34 -1.06 44.29
CA HIS A 517 -17.92 -1.13 43.94
C HIS A 517 -17.20 0.21 44.21
N GLU A 518 -16.32 0.19 45.20
CA GLU A 518 -15.36 1.24 45.51
C GLU A 518 -14.14 1.07 44.58
N VAL A 519 -13.74 2.15 43.92
CA VAL A 519 -12.54 2.21 43.07
C VAL A 519 -11.32 2.06 43.97
N VAL A 520 -10.68 0.90 43.93
CA VAL A 520 -9.40 0.67 44.61
C VAL A 520 -8.32 1.41 43.83
N THR A 521 -7.92 2.57 44.34
CA THR A 521 -6.63 3.19 44.00
C THR A 521 -5.54 2.42 44.73
N ASP A 522 -4.87 1.51 44.02
CA ASP A 522 -3.72 0.81 44.59
C ASP A 522 -2.53 1.77 44.70
N GLN A 523 -2.01 1.93 45.92
CA GLN A 523 -0.76 2.65 46.16
C GLN A 523 0.42 1.74 45.79
N PRO A 524 1.55 2.28 45.30
CA PRO A 524 2.68 1.45 44.92
C PRO A 524 3.29 0.77 46.15
N THR A 525 3.33 -0.56 46.14
CA THR A 525 4.06 -1.34 47.15
C THR A 525 5.56 -1.21 46.96
N ALA A 526 6.29 -1.12 48.06
CA ALA A 526 7.74 -0.97 48.12
C ALA A 526 8.50 -2.17 47.52
N SER A 527 8.66 -2.18 46.20
CA SER A 527 9.72 -2.89 45.47
C SER A 527 10.05 -2.27 44.10
N ASP A 528 9.66 -1.01 43.87
CA ASP A 528 9.96 -0.22 42.65
C ASP A 528 11.38 0.38 42.66
N GLU A 529 12.39 -0.39 43.05
CA GLU A 529 13.78 0.00 42.79
C GLU A 529 14.13 -0.32 41.33
N VAL A 530 13.86 0.66 40.47
CA VAL A 530 14.50 0.78 39.15
C VAL A 530 16.02 0.82 39.38
N PRO A 531 16.83 0.04 38.65
CA PRO A 531 18.29 0.10 38.78
C PRO A 531 18.80 1.54 38.62
N GLU A 532 19.77 1.94 39.46
CA GLU A 532 20.45 3.24 39.36
C GLU A 532 20.95 3.46 37.93
N GLY A 533 20.29 4.41 37.25
CA GLY A 533 20.40 4.64 35.82
C GLY A 533 19.21 5.46 35.31
N SER A 534 18.81 6.47 36.07
CA SER A 534 17.79 7.43 35.63
C SER A 534 18.40 8.34 34.57
N TYR A 535 17.80 8.40 33.38
CA TYR A 535 18.15 9.35 32.30
C TYR A 535 18.04 10.84 32.70
N THR A 536 17.73 11.15 33.96
CA THR A 536 17.56 12.52 34.46
C THR A 536 18.84 13.18 34.95
N GLU A 537 19.89 12.42 35.27
CA GLU A 537 21.20 13.02 35.55
C GLU A 537 22.02 13.10 34.25
N PRO A 538 22.49 14.30 33.88
CA PRO A 538 23.33 14.51 32.70
C PRO A 538 24.56 13.58 32.73
N THR A 539 24.61 12.62 31.82
CA THR A 539 25.79 11.75 31.64
C THR A 539 26.84 12.36 30.72
N ASP A 540 26.50 13.46 30.05
CA ASP A 540 27.33 14.17 29.08
C ASP A 540 27.40 15.66 29.46
N PRO A 541 28.58 16.30 29.38
CA PRO A 541 28.75 17.70 29.77
C PRO A 541 27.96 18.72 28.93
N ARG A 542 27.42 18.32 27.76
CA ARG A 542 26.53 19.17 26.94
C ARG A 542 25.10 19.19 27.47
N ASP A 543 24.71 18.18 28.25
CA ASP A 543 23.36 18.02 28.74
C ASP A 543 23.19 18.79 30.07
N HIS A 544 21.98 19.24 30.37
CA HIS A 544 21.65 19.90 31.63
C HIS A 544 20.44 19.26 32.28
N SER A 545 20.36 19.34 33.62
CA SER A 545 19.21 18.80 34.35
C SER A 545 17.95 19.62 34.09
N VAL A 546 16.81 18.93 34.09
CA VAL A 546 15.46 19.52 34.06
C VAL A 546 14.62 18.93 35.18
N ILE A 547 13.52 19.58 35.53
CA ILE A 547 12.56 19.07 36.52
C ILE A 547 11.46 18.29 35.76
N PRO A 548 11.36 16.95 35.89
CA PRO A 548 10.41 16.17 35.11
C PRO A 548 8.94 16.55 35.31
N ALA A 549 8.59 17.04 36.51
CA ALA A 549 7.24 17.52 36.78
C ALA A 549 6.88 18.75 35.94
N GLU A 550 7.83 19.67 35.72
CA GLU A 550 7.62 20.88 34.91
C GLU A 550 7.50 20.50 33.42
N VAL A 551 8.39 19.65 32.91
CA VAL A 551 8.34 19.17 31.52
C VAL A 551 7.04 18.43 31.22
N ASN A 552 6.56 17.58 32.15
CA ASN A 552 5.30 16.85 31.99
C ASN A 552 4.05 17.73 32.08
N GLN A 553 4.14 18.92 32.69
CA GLN A 553 3.04 19.88 32.78
C GLN A 553 3.03 20.87 31.60
N ALA A 554 4.16 21.04 30.92
CA ALA A 554 4.28 21.92 29.77
C ALA A 554 3.57 21.35 28.53
N SER A 555 3.02 22.25 27.72
CA SER A 555 2.60 21.93 26.35
C SER A 555 3.87 21.94 25.50
N LEU A 556 4.33 20.77 25.07
CA LEU A 556 5.57 20.63 24.29
C LEU A 556 5.29 19.85 23.02
N TRP A 557 5.68 20.43 21.90
CA TRP A 557 5.43 19.93 20.56
C TRP A 557 6.71 19.87 19.75
N ALA A 558 6.76 18.93 18.81
CA ALA A 558 7.84 18.82 17.84
C ALA A 558 7.29 18.61 16.44
N MET A 559 7.99 19.15 15.44
CA MET A 559 7.74 18.87 14.04
C MET A 559 9.02 18.37 13.38
N TYR A 560 8.87 17.31 12.60
CA TYR A 560 9.93 16.71 11.80
C TYR A 560 9.54 16.88 10.34
N SER A 561 10.32 17.64 9.58
CA SER A 561 9.98 17.95 8.18
C SER A 561 11.12 17.61 7.25
N VAL A 562 10.85 16.71 6.31
CA VAL A 562 11.78 16.19 5.31
C VAL A 562 11.47 16.79 3.95
N PHE A 563 12.54 17.19 3.28
CA PHE A 563 12.48 17.78 1.94
C PHE A 563 13.50 17.11 1.02
N LYS A 564 13.18 17.14 -0.28
CA LYS A 564 14.14 16.88 -1.36
C LYS A 564 14.43 18.17 -2.11
N VAL A 565 15.62 18.28 -2.68
CA VAL A 565 16.02 19.37 -3.57
C VAL A 565 15.42 19.10 -4.94
N SER A 566 14.48 19.93 -5.38
CA SER A 566 13.79 19.74 -6.67
C SER A 566 14.54 20.33 -7.86
N LYS A 567 15.43 21.29 -7.60
CA LYS A 567 16.32 21.89 -8.58
C LYS A 567 17.61 22.36 -7.90
N PRO A 568 18.74 22.40 -8.62
CA PRO A 568 20.01 22.81 -8.03
C PRO A 568 19.93 24.21 -7.39
N LEU A 569 20.56 24.36 -6.22
CA LEU A 569 20.75 25.68 -5.62
C LEU A 569 21.70 26.52 -6.48
N PRO A 570 21.66 27.87 -6.38
CA PRO A 570 22.53 28.73 -7.17
C PRO A 570 24.02 28.38 -7.05
N ALA A 571 24.77 28.42 -8.15
CA ALA A 571 26.21 28.13 -8.12
C ALA A 571 27.03 29.18 -7.33
N SER A 572 26.55 30.42 -7.26
CA SER A 572 27.19 31.51 -6.49
C SER A 572 27.04 31.27 -4.99
N GLY A 573 28.18 31.19 -4.28
CA GLY A 573 28.24 31.02 -2.83
C GLY A 573 27.53 32.14 -2.07
N ASP A 574 27.80 33.41 -2.42
CA ASP A 574 27.16 34.57 -1.78
C ASP A 574 25.64 34.55 -1.94
N ARG A 575 25.15 34.15 -3.12
CA ARG A 575 23.71 34.04 -3.36
C ARG A 575 23.07 32.90 -2.57
N ARG A 576 23.75 31.75 -2.45
CA ARG A 576 23.27 30.66 -1.57
C ARG A 576 23.24 31.12 -0.12
N ALA A 577 24.29 31.78 0.35
CA ALA A 577 24.38 32.28 1.71
C ALA A 577 23.26 33.27 2.06
N ALA A 578 22.95 34.20 1.15
CA ALA A 578 21.80 35.10 1.30
C ALA A 578 20.48 34.32 1.39
N ILE A 579 20.23 33.39 0.45
CA ILE A 579 19.01 32.58 0.43
C ILE A 579 18.84 31.79 1.73
N VAL A 580 19.89 31.10 2.18
CA VAL A 580 19.85 30.30 3.41
C VAL A 580 19.61 31.20 4.62
N SER A 581 20.41 32.25 4.78
CA SER A 581 20.35 33.14 5.95
C SER A 581 19.00 33.87 6.06
N GLU A 582 18.47 34.38 4.95
CA GLU A 582 17.17 35.05 4.93
C GLU A 582 16.05 34.06 5.27
N SER A 583 16.13 32.83 4.74
CA SER A 583 15.12 31.81 4.97
C SER A 583 15.11 31.31 6.41
N THR A 584 16.28 31.04 7.00
CA THR A 584 16.37 30.61 8.40
C THR A 584 15.94 31.72 9.36
N ALA A 585 16.35 32.96 9.12
CA ALA A 585 15.90 34.10 9.92
C ALA A 585 14.38 34.29 9.85
N TRP A 586 13.78 34.11 8.68
CA TRP A 586 12.34 34.21 8.53
C TRP A 586 11.58 33.08 9.22
N VAL A 587 12.15 31.86 9.26
CA VAL A 587 11.62 30.74 10.05
C VAL A 587 11.70 31.03 11.55
N ASP A 588 12.82 31.58 12.04
CA ASP A 588 13.02 31.87 13.47
C ASP A 588 11.98 32.89 14.02
N GLU A 589 11.44 33.77 13.17
CA GLU A 589 10.34 34.67 13.55
C GLU A 589 9.03 33.96 13.95
N SER A 590 8.86 32.67 13.64
CA SER A 590 7.71 31.87 14.10
C SER A 590 7.77 31.56 15.61
N GLY A 591 8.94 31.76 16.25
CA GLY A 591 9.14 31.48 17.68
C GLY A 591 9.48 30.02 17.99
N VAL A 592 9.68 29.16 16.98
CA VAL A 592 10.16 27.79 17.19
C VAL A 592 11.63 27.75 17.58
N GLU A 593 12.02 26.71 18.31
CA GLU A 593 13.43 26.34 18.48
C GLU A 593 13.80 25.33 17.39
N THR A 594 14.82 25.66 16.60
CA THR A 594 15.39 24.71 15.63
C THR A 594 16.38 23.79 16.34
N ARG A 595 15.96 22.55 16.62
CA ARG A 595 16.81 21.54 17.25
C ARG A 595 17.97 21.10 16.33
N GLY A 596 17.69 20.98 15.03
CA GLY A 596 18.73 20.71 14.05
C GLY A 596 18.25 20.59 12.60
N TRP A 597 19.21 20.76 11.71
CA TRP A 597 19.13 20.37 10.31
C TRP A 597 19.96 19.10 10.12
N TYR A 598 19.46 18.13 9.36
CA TYR A 598 20.09 16.84 9.17
C TYR A 598 20.21 16.52 7.69
N ASP A 599 21.43 16.25 7.24
CA ASP A 599 21.75 15.84 5.87
C ASP A 599 21.37 14.37 5.67
N LEU A 600 20.39 14.13 4.81
CA LEU A 600 19.91 12.77 4.49
C LEU A 600 20.55 12.21 3.22
N GLY A 601 21.28 13.04 2.47
CA GLY A 601 21.85 12.69 1.18
C GLY A 601 22.77 11.47 1.28
N GLY A 602 22.56 10.49 0.38
CA GLY A 602 23.33 9.26 0.34
C GLY A 602 22.92 8.19 1.36
N LEU A 603 22.03 8.50 2.31
CA LEU A 603 21.40 7.52 3.20
C LEU A 603 20.00 7.12 2.72
N ARG A 604 19.35 7.96 1.92
CA ARG A 604 18.06 7.70 1.28
C ARG A 604 18.00 8.40 -0.09
N ALA A 605 17.33 7.77 -1.06
CA ALA A 605 17.37 8.23 -2.46
C ALA A 605 16.37 9.35 -2.80
N ASP A 606 15.33 9.51 -1.99
CA ASP A 606 14.19 10.40 -2.23
C ASP A 606 14.07 11.51 -1.17
N ALA A 607 15.14 11.78 -0.41
CA ALA A 607 15.18 12.84 0.60
C ALA A 607 16.61 13.39 0.77
N ASP A 608 16.73 14.71 0.94
CA ASP A 608 18.04 15.39 1.02
C ASP A 608 18.26 16.09 2.38
N VAL A 609 17.19 16.53 3.04
CA VAL A 609 17.29 17.26 4.31
C VAL A 609 16.10 17.04 5.21
N LEU A 610 16.34 16.93 6.51
CA LEU A 610 15.31 17.02 7.55
C LEU A 610 15.58 18.24 8.43
N VAL A 611 14.51 18.98 8.75
CA VAL A 611 14.52 20.04 9.76
C VAL A 611 13.66 19.59 10.94
N TRP A 612 14.22 19.70 12.16
CA TRP A 612 13.53 19.35 13.39
C TRP A 612 13.33 20.61 14.24
N TRP A 613 12.06 20.96 14.45
CA TRP A 613 11.64 22.08 15.29
C TRP A 613 10.93 21.60 16.56
N THR A 614 11.05 22.39 17.62
CA THR A 614 10.30 22.25 18.87
C THR A 614 9.64 23.55 19.26
N ALA A 615 8.47 23.49 19.88
CA ALA A 615 7.73 24.67 20.35
C ALA A 615 6.78 24.31 21.50
N ASP A 616 6.20 25.34 22.11
CA ASP A 616 5.15 25.20 23.12
C ASP A 616 3.74 25.06 22.52
N THR A 617 3.60 25.41 21.24
CA THR A 617 2.34 25.41 20.48
C THR A 617 2.51 24.75 19.10
N PRO A 618 1.50 24.01 18.62
CA PRO A 618 1.51 23.43 17.27
C PRO A 618 1.43 24.49 16.17
N GLU A 619 0.81 25.64 16.43
CA GLU A 619 0.66 26.74 15.48
C GLU A 619 2.01 27.35 15.10
N ALA A 620 2.92 27.52 16.07
CA ALA A 620 4.27 28.00 15.81
C ALA A 620 5.03 27.05 14.87
N LEU A 621 4.88 25.73 15.05
CA LEU A 621 5.49 24.72 14.19
C LEU A 621 4.91 24.73 12.77
N GLN A 622 3.59 24.91 12.63
CA GLN A 622 2.96 25.07 11.31
C GLN A 622 3.43 26.37 10.62
N ASP A 623 3.53 27.48 11.35
CA ASP A 623 4.04 28.74 10.83
C ASP A 623 5.50 28.61 10.36
N ALA A 624 6.37 27.96 11.15
CA ALA A 624 7.75 27.64 10.77
C ALA A 624 7.82 26.84 9.47
N TYR A 625 6.99 25.80 9.33
CA TYR A 625 6.91 25.01 8.10
C TYR A 625 6.48 25.87 6.91
N HIS A 626 5.42 26.68 7.05
CA HIS A 626 4.93 27.54 5.97
C HIS A 626 5.94 28.62 5.58
N ARG A 627 6.66 29.20 6.54
CA ARG A 627 7.75 30.14 6.31
C ARG A 627 8.89 29.48 5.55
N LEU A 628 9.33 28.29 5.97
CA LEU A 628 10.36 27.58 5.21
C LEU A 628 9.90 27.30 3.77
N ARG A 629 8.67 26.82 3.58
CA ARG A 629 8.10 26.56 2.24
C ARG A 629 7.95 27.82 1.39
N GLY A 630 7.56 28.94 1.97
CA GLY A 630 7.40 30.22 1.29
C GLY A 630 8.71 30.98 1.05
N SER A 631 9.80 30.54 1.69
CA SER A 631 11.08 31.28 1.69
C SER A 631 11.82 31.16 0.36
N ALA A 632 12.87 31.94 0.20
CA ALA A 632 13.75 31.83 -0.95
C ALA A 632 14.38 30.43 -1.07
N LEU A 633 14.70 29.78 0.05
CA LEU A 633 15.19 28.40 0.09
C LEU A 633 14.07 27.40 -0.23
N GLY A 634 12.86 27.66 0.28
CA GLY A 634 11.67 26.85 0.03
C GLY A 634 11.35 26.63 -1.45
N ALA A 635 11.69 27.61 -2.30
CA ALA A 635 11.53 27.50 -3.76
C ALA A 635 12.38 26.41 -4.42
N TYR A 636 13.36 25.84 -3.71
CA TYR A 636 14.23 24.74 -4.16
C TYR A 636 13.90 23.41 -3.47
N LEU A 637 12.99 23.43 -2.50
CA LEU A 637 12.62 22.28 -1.69
C LEU A 637 11.25 21.77 -2.12
N GLU A 638 11.12 20.45 -2.22
CA GLU A 638 9.86 19.75 -2.33
C GLU A 638 9.62 18.95 -1.04
N PRO A 639 8.42 19.03 -0.41
CA PRO A 639 8.11 18.21 0.75
C PRO A 639 8.11 16.72 0.41
N VAL A 640 8.71 15.92 1.29
CA VAL A 640 8.74 14.45 1.17
C VAL A 640 7.92 13.81 2.27
N TRP A 641 8.12 14.27 3.50
CA TRP A 641 7.41 13.78 4.68
C TRP A 641 7.41 14.86 5.74
N SER A 642 6.33 14.99 6.50
CA SER A 642 6.30 15.86 7.67
C SER A 642 5.36 15.28 8.70
N SER A 643 5.75 15.34 9.97
CA SER A 643 4.91 14.87 11.06
C SER A 643 5.02 15.77 12.27
N LEU A 644 3.87 16.03 12.89
CA LEU A 644 3.72 16.77 14.13
C LEU A 644 3.52 15.77 15.27
N ALA A 645 4.19 15.98 16.39
CA ALA A 645 4.06 15.16 17.58
C ALA A 645 4.03 16.00 18.85
N VAL A 646 3.38 15.46 19.88
CA VAL A 646 3.18 16.12 21.18
C VAL A 646 3.76 15.26 22.30
N HIS A 647 4.37 15.92 23.28
CA HIS A 647 4.79 15.27 24.52
C HIS A 647 3.57 14.83 25.32
N ARG A 648 3.56 13.57 25.74
CA ARG A 648 2.61 13.04 26.72
C ARG A 648 3.40 12.30 27.80
N PRO A 649 3.10 12.49 29.10
CA PRO A 649 3.79 11.77 30.16
C PRO A 649 3.71 10.26 29.93
N ALA A 650 4.83 9.57 30.11
CA ALA A 650 4.88 8.12 29.92
C ALA A 650 3.93 7.40 30.90
N GLU A 651 3.21 6.40 30.39
CA GLU A 651 2.13 5.68 31.10
C GLU A 651 2.61 5.05 32.41
N PHE A 652 3.79 4.42 32.41
CA PHE A 652 4.28 3.62 33.54
C PHE A 652 5.47 4.26 34.29
N ASN A 653 6.12 5.29 33.74
CA ASN A 653 7.25 5.95 34.40
C ASN A 653 7.29 7.45 34.08
N LYS A 654 6.67 8.28 34.91
CA LYS A 654 6.62 9.74 34.73
C LYS A 654 7.98 10.44 34.80
N ARG A 655 9.05 9.78 35.27
CA ARG A 655 10.41 10.32 35.23
C ARG A 655 11.09 10.10 33.87
N HIS A 656 10.54 9.24 33.02
CA HIS A 656 11.02 9.03 31.66
C HIS A 656 10.52 10.17 30.77
N LEU A 657 11.44 11.02 30.32
CA LEU A 657 11.18 12.14 29.44
C LEU A 657 11.77 11.86 28.04
N PRO A 658 11.15 12.35 26.96
CA PRO A 658 11.79 12.37 25.65
C PRO A 658 13.03 13.26 25.70
N SER A 659 14.15 12.77 25.16
CA SER A 659 15.45 13.45 25.26
C SER A 659 15.41 14.89 24.73
N CYS A 660 14.65 15.14 23.67
CA CYS A 660 14.50 16.49 23.10
C CYS A 660 13.90 17.53 24.04
N PHE A 661 13.24 17.12 25.14
CA PHE A 661 12.71 18.00 26.20
C PHE A 661 13.35 17.74 27.57
N ALA A 662 14.34 16.86 27.64
CA ALA A 662 14.98 16.43 28.89
C ALA A 662 16.30 17.18 29.18
N GLY A 663 16.54 18.33 28.53
CA GLY A 663 17.81 19.07 28.63
C GLY A 663 18.99 18.39 27.93
N VAL A 664 18.71 17.46 27.00
CA VAL A 664 19.73 16.77 26.22
C VAL A 664 20.08 17.58 24.96
N ALA A 665 21.36 17.89 24.81
CA ALA A 665 21.85 18.60 23.64
C ALA A 665 21.75 17.73 22.37
N PRO A 666 21.39 18.29 21.21
CA PRO A 666 21.33 17.56 19.94
C PRO A 666 22.64 16.83 19.64
N ARG A 667 22.56 15.59 19.15
CA ARG A 667 23.76 14.81 18.80
C ARG A 667 24.09 14.92 17.32
N ARG A 668 25.30 14.47 16.96
CA ARG A 668 25.82 14.54 15.59
C ARG A 668 24.98 13.74 14.60
N TRP A 669 24.45 12.58 14.96
CA TRP A 669 23.61 11.74 14.10
C TRP A 669 22.25 11.57 14.72
N ALA A 670 21.22 11.48 13.87
CA ALA A 670 19.88 11.12 14.31
C ALA A 670 19.18 10.21 13.29
N ALA A 671 18.40 9.27 13.81
CA ALA A 671 17.46 8.46 13.04
C ALA A 671 16.03 8.77 13.49
N PHE A 672 15.19 9.20 12.54
CA PHE A 672 13.80 9.56 12.74
C PHE A 672 12.89 8.55 12.04
N TYR A 673 11.84 8.10 12.72
CA TYR A 673 10.88 7.18 12.10
C TYR A 673 9.50 7.27 12.77
N PRO A 674 8.42 7.08 12.00
CA PRO A 674 7.09 6.93 12.57
C PRO A 674 6.90 5.53 13.16
N PHE A 675 5.94 5.38 14.05
CA PHE A 675 5.69 4.13 14.72
C PHE A 675 4.20 3.95 15.06
N VAL A 676 3.67 2.77 14.72
CA VAL A 676 2.27 2.38 14.95
C VAL A 676 2.25 1.00 15.57
N ARG A 677 1.44 0.84 16.63
CA ARG A 677 1.21 -0.44 17.30
C ARG A 677 0.10 -1.23 16.61
N THR A 678 0.10 -2.55 16.79
CA THR A 678 -1.08 -3.36 16.40
C THR A 678 -2.26 -3.06 17.34
N LYS A 679 -3.50 -3.27 16.88
CA LYS A 679 -4.69 -3.06 17.72
C LYS A 679 -4.65 -3.90 19.00
N ASP A 680 -4.13 -5.12 18.91
CA ASP A 680 -3.98 -6.05 20.03
C ASP A 680 -3.18 -5.43 21.19
N TRP A 681 -2.15 -4.61 20.89
CA TRP A 681 -1.38 -3.89 21.90
C TRP A 681 -2.27 -3.12 22.88
N TYR A 682 -3.31 -2.46 22.37
CA TYR A 682 -4.20 -1.63 23.17
C TYR A 682 -5.22 -2.43 23.98
N LEU A 683 -5.45 -3.69 23.59
CA LEU A 683 -6.39 -4.61 24.23
C LEU A 683 -5.71 -5.56 25.23
N LEU A 684 -4.37 -5.60 25.27
CA LEU A 684 -3.61 -6.35 26.27
C LEU A 684 -3.90 -5.85 27.68
N ASP A 685 -3.77 -6.77 28.64
CA ASP A 685 -3.83 -6.43 30.05
C ASP A 685 -2.72 -5.39 30.38
N PRO A 686 -3.05 -4.30 31.12
CA PRO A 686 -2.07 -3.27 31.45
C PRO A 686 -0.80 -3.78 32.14
N ALA A 687 -0.87 -4.83 32.96
CA ALA A 687 0.30 -5.41 33.63
C ALA A 687 1.25 -6.12 32.64
N GLU A 688 0.69 -6.75 31.61
CA GLU A 688 1.45 -7.38 30.54
C GLU A 688 2.20 -6.32 29.71
N ARG A 689 1.51 -5.23 29.32
CA ARG A 689 2.13 -4.10 28.61
C ARG A 689 3.23 -3.45 29.44
N SER A 690 2.98 -3.23 30.72
CA SER A 690 3.95 -2.65 31.66
C SER A 690 5.22 -3.50 31.75
N THR A 691 5.06 -4.83 31.85
CA THR A 691 6.19 -5.77 31.89
C THR A 691 7.04 -5.69 30.62
N MET A 692 6.40 -5.74 29.45
CA MET A 692 7.09 -5.62 28.16
C MET A 692 7.80 -4.27 27.99
N LEU A 693 7.19 -3.17 28.41
CA LEU A 693 7.80 -1.84 28.33
C LEU A 693 8.95 -1.68 29.32
N ARG A 694 8.87 -2.27 30.51
CA ARG A 694 9.97 -2.31 31.47
C ARG A 694 11.18 -3.06 30.88
N GLU A 695 10.96 -4.22 30.28
CA GLU A 695 12.01 -4.99 29.61
C GLU A 695 12.62 -4.25 28.41
N HIS A 696 11.77 -3.62 27.61
CA HIS A 696 12.21 -2.74 26.52
C HIS A 696 13.07 -1.58 27.05
N GLY A 697 12.65 -0.94 28.14
CA GLY A 697 13.39 0.12 28.81
C GLY A 697 14.75 -0.35 29.35
N ILE A 698 14.82 -1.55 29.94
CA ILE A 698 16.08 -2.16 30.41
C ILE A 698 17.02 -2.47 29.25
N ALA A 699 16.49 -2.95 28.12
CA ALA A 699 17.28 -3.18 26.92
C ALA A 699 17.86 -1.86 26.39
N GLY A 700 17.06 -0.79 26.35
CA GLY A 700 17.49 0.55 25.94
C GLY A 700 18.48 1.22 26.92
N ALA A 701 18.36 0.95 28.22
CA ALA A 701 19.25 1.48 29.26
C ALA A 701 20.73 1.07 29.10
N ARG A 702 21.01 0.03 28.30
CA ARG A 702 22.38 -0.39 27.98
C ARG A 702 23.10 0.55 27.02
N SER A 703 22.37 1.46 26.38
CA SER A 703 22.89 2.38 25.37
C SER A 703 22.63 3.83 25.78
N THR A 704 23.23 4.23 26.91
CA THR A 704 23.12 5.61 27.44
C THR A 704 23.75 6.67 26.54
N ASP A 705 24.60 6.25 25.60
CA ASP A 705 25.24 7.05 24.55
C ASP A 705 24.27 7.47 23.43
N VAL A 706 23.17 6.72 23.25
CA VAL A 706 22.09 7.05 22.30
C VAL A 706 20.90 7.62 23.06
N LYS A 707 20.45 8.79 22.65
CA LYS A 707 19.40 9.57 23.29
C LYS A 707 18.10 9.39 22.53
N ALA A 708 17.08 8.85 23.19
CA ALA A 708 15.79 8.55 22.57
C ALA A 708 14.74 9.61 22.92
N SER A 709 13.96 9.99 21.92
CA SER A 709 12.76 10.82 22.08
C SER A 709 11.58 10.09 21.44
N THR A 710 10.54 9.83 22.23
CA THR A 710 9.30 9.22 21.76
C THR A 710 8.16 10.18 22.05
N LEU A 711 7.49 10.66 21.00
CA LEU A 711 6.40 11.63 21.10
C LEU A 711 5.12 11.06 20.48
N ALA A 712 3.96 11.44 21.02
CA ALA A 712 2.66 10.97 20.57
C ALA A 712 2.19 11.74 19.33
N SER A 713 1.57 11.06 18.37
CA SER A 713 1.04 11.64 17.12
C SER A 713 -0.40 11.18 16.79
N PHE A 714 -1.08 10.54 17.74
CA PHE A 714 -2.47 10.09 17.58
C PHE A 714 -3.38 11.21 17.05
N ALA A 715 -4.06 10.92 15.94
CA ALA A 715 -4.96 11.82 15.23
C ALA A 715 -4.32 13.12 14.68
N LEU A 716 -2.99 13.26 14.74
CA LEU A 716 -2.24 14.35 14.09
C LEU A 716 -1.79 13.97 12.67
N GLY A 717 -1.80 12.68 12.36
CA GLY A 717 -1.53 12.09 11.05
C GLY A 717 -1.82 10.58 11.09
N ASP A 718 -1.21 9.83 10.17
CA ASP A 718 -1.41 8.36 10.07
C ASP A 718 -0.61 7.56 11.12
N TYR A 719 0.13 8.24 11.99
CA TYR A 719 1.05 7.61 12.95
C TYR A 719 0.59 7.82 14.39
N GLU A 720 0.96 6.87 15.26
CA GLU A 720 0.63 6.95 16.68
C GLU A 720 1.77 7.57 17.48
N TRP A 721 3.01 7.33 17.05
CA TRP A 721 4.22 7.81 17.69
C TRP A 721 5.25 8.25 16.66
N ILE A 722 6.07 9.24 17.01
CA ILE A 722 7.28 9.59 16.27
C ILE A 722 8.48 9.39 17.19
N LEU A 723 9.47 8.66 16.70
CA LEU A 723 10.70 8.37 17.43
C LEU A 723 11.90 9.05 16.78
N ALA A 724 12.79 9.58 17.62
CA ALA A 724 14.09 10.09 17.24
C ALA A 724 15.16 9.47 18.14
N LEU A 725 16.17 8.83 17.52
CA LEU A 725 17.35 8.32 18.21
C LEU A 725 18.57 9.14 17.81
N GLU A 726 19.19 9.81 18.77
CA GLU A 726 20.33 10.71 18.55
C GLU A 726 21.61 10.14 19.16
N GLY A 727 22.73 10.13 18.44
CA GLY A 727 24.03 9.68 18.94
C GLY A 727 25.19 10.39 18.24
N ASP A 728 26.38 10.42 18.85
CA ASP A 728 27.56 10.99 18.19
C ASP A 728 28.24 10.02 17.22
N ASP A 729 27.94 8.73 17.37
CA ASP A 729 28.37 7.64 16.49
C ASP A 729 27.14 6.98 15.86
N LEU A 730 27.07 7.03 14.53
CA LEU A 730 25.97 6.42 13.77
C LEU A 730 25.89 4.91 13.98
N SER A 731 27.02 4.22 14.14
CA SER A 731 27.02 2.77 14.37
C SER A 731 26.29 2.40 15.66
N ARG A 732 26.37 3.27 16.69
CA ARG A 732 25.65 3.09 17.96
C ARG A 732 24.14 3.28 17.80
N VAL A 733 23.71 4.23 16.98
CA VAL A 733 22.28 4.39 16.62
C VAL A 733 21.76 3.13 15.90
N VAL A 734 22.56 2.58 14.98
CA VAL A 734 22.24 1.31 14.29
C VAL A 734 22.16 0.14 15.26
N ASP A 735 23.15 -0.01 16.15
CA ASP A 735 23.19 -1.08 17.15
C ASP A 735 21.97 -1.04 18.07
N VAL A 736 21.58 0.14 18.56
CA VAL A 736 20.37 0.29 19.39
C VAL A 736 19.13 -0.16 18.63
N MET A 737 18.96 0.29 17.39
CA MET A 737 17.82 -0.12 16.58
C MET A 737 17.80 -1.63 16.33
N LYS A 738 18.97 -2.26 16.16
CA LYS A 738 19.12 -3.70 16.01
C LYS A 738 18.79 -4.44 17.31
N ASP A 739 19.34 -4.01 18.44
CA ASP A 739 19.14 -4.67 19.73
C ASP A 739 17.67 -4.62 20.17
N LEU A 740 17.00 -3.48 19.91
CA LEU A 740 15.57 -3.32 20.14
C LEU A 740 14.70 -4.21 19.24
N ARG A 741 15.25 -4.94 18.25
CA ARG A 741 14.47 -5.95 17.47
C ARG A 741 14.18 -7.20 18.28
N TYR A 742 14.97 -7.51 19.30
CA TYR A 742 14.91 -8.79 20.03
C TYR A 742 14.09 -8.75 21.32
N VAL A 743 13.26 -7.72 21.49
CA VAL A 743 12.39 -7.55 22.68
C VAL A 743 10.95 -7.89 22.33
N GLU A 744 10.23 -8.54 23.24
CA GLU A 744 8.87 -9.07 23.02
C GLU A 744 7.87 -7.99 22.56
N ALA A 745 8.02 -6.77 23.07
CA ALA A 745 7.22 -5.62 22.66
C ALA A 745 7.22 -5.41 21.14
N ARG A 746 8.23 -5.88 20.39
CA ARG A 746 8.29 -5.76 18.92
C ARG A 746 7.24 -6.59 18.18
N ARG A 747 6.66 -7.62 18.80
CA ARG A 747 5.56 -8.41 18.22
C ARG A 747 4.34 -7.54 17.89
N TYR A 748 4.16 -6.46 18.63
CA TYR A 748 3.01 -5.57 18.54
C TYR A 748 3.31 -4.29 17.76
N VAL A 749 4.20 -4.35 16.78
CA VAL A 749 4.55 -3.22 15.91
C VAL A 749 3.96 -3.46 14.53
N ALA A 750 3.12 -2.54 14.07
CA ALA A 750 2.49 -2.59 12.76
C ALA A 750 3.29 -1.77 11.72
N ILE A 751 3.78 -0.59 12.11
CA ILE A 751 4.58 0.30 11.25
C ILE A 751 5.75 0.82 12.06
N ASP A 752 6.95 0.79 11.50
CA ASP A 752 8.14 1.45 12.06
C ASP A 752 9.12 1.96 10.98
N ILE A 753 8.58 2.22 9.79
CA ILE A 753 9.26 2.75 8.60
C ILE A 753 8.36 3.84 7.98
N PRO A 754 8.91 4.80 7.21
CA PRO A 754 10.31 4.94 6.77
C PRO A 754 11.28 5.48 7.84
N PHE A 755 12.57 5.22 7.65
CA PHE A 755 13.65 5.87 8.42
C PHE A 755 14.20 7.08 7.65
N TYR A 756 14.35 8.20 8.36
CA TYR A 756 15.13 9.36 7.92
C TYR A 756 16.33 9.47 8.83
N THR A 757 17.50 9.07 8.34
CA THR A 757 18.75 9.11 9.12
C THR A 757 19.70 10.11 8.50
N GLY A 758 20.34 10.93 9.31
CA GLY A 758 21.24 11.97 8.79
C GLY A 758 22.22 12.53 9.80
N GLU A 759 23.27 13.15 9.26
CA GLU A 759 24.24 13.91 10.04
C GLU A 759 23.69 15.31 10.30
N ARG A 760 23.72 15.75 11.56
CA ARG A 760 23.41 17.13 11.94
C ARG A 760 24.42 18.06 11.27
N VAL A 761 23.90 19.07 10.60
CA VAL A 761 24.68 19.96 9.73
C VAL A 761 24.17 21.38 9.88
N GLU A 762 25.04 22.36 9.72
CA GLU A 762 24.61 23.75 9.63
C GLU A 762 23.92 24.00 8.28
N PRO A 763 22.82 24.78 8.22
CA PRO A 763 22.05 24.99 6.99
C PRO A 763 22.90 25.42 5.79
N GLN A 764 23.88 26.30 6.03
CA GLN A 764 24.79 26.77 4.99
C GLN A 764 25.71 25.66 4.48
N VAL A 765 26.26 24.83 5.37
CA VAL A 765 27.13 23.72 5.00
C VAL A 765 26.37 22.69 4.18
N TRP A 766 25.13 22.39 4.55
CA TRP A 766 24.25 21.52 3.77
C TRP A 766 23.99 22.09 2.37
N ALA A 767 23.62 23.38 2.29
CA ALA A 767 23.34 24.04 1.01
C ALA A 767 24.55 24.05 0.06
N ASP A 768 25.76 24.14 0.60
CA ASP A 768 26.99 24.07 -0.19
C ASP A 768 27.30 22.66 -0.75
N ARG A 769 26.76 21.59 -0.13
CA ARG A 769 26.86 20.20 -0.62
C ARG A 769 25.93 19.90 -1.79
N GLN A 770 24.84 20.66 -1.98
CA GLN A 770 23.82 20.43 -3.01
C GLN A 770 24.23 20.88 -4.43
N GLN A 771 25.54 20.89 -4.71
CA GLN A 771 26.07 21.26 -6.02
C GLN A 771 26.00 20.07 -6.97
N HIS A 772 24.97 20.02 -7.81
CA HIS A 772 25.03 19.24 -9.04
C HIS A 772 25.64 20.11 -10.15
N ARG A 773 26.73 19.62 -10.75
CA ARG A 773 27.41 20.21 -11.93
C ARG A 773 26.63 19.97 -13.20
#